data_AF-T1JSM0-F1
#
_entry.id   AF-T1JSM0-F1
#
_cell.length_a   1.000
_cell.length_b   1.000
_cell.length_c   1.000
_cell.angle_alpha   90.00
_cell.angle_beta   90.00
_cell.angle_gamma   90.00
#
_symmetry.space_group_name_H-M   'P 1'
#
loop_
_entity.id
_entity.type
_entity.pdbx_description
1 polymer ?
#
loop_
_entity_poly.entity_id
_entity_poly.type
_entity_poly.pdbx_seq_one_letter_code
_entity_poly.pdbx_strand_id
1 'polypeptide(L)'
;MYLLRCILEQLCDLTTDSGNYNVRFYSDRSALARSARALLSSVTRVLLIADTVVVKQLLTAKDRVSISLNRLENVANFTEFVKAYAIFGSEMVELAHLVSDRSNCSKDERRRAEMGSARRFLERSTMMLLTSAKACLRHPDCESAKENRDTVFIEMRRAMDSIHSVIKDSVLPQLTISAFNLDSCGHPRRSHGRSSHGHVSRYSSSNRSTPDWMIDNDDEPLTTAFNAIKRFEEWVELSRITLCKGLFRERLISAFDAFVELTQDFTDSAYTRHENREKLLLLCDRTKIELNQLLRLGICLDESGTTNPTSDLEEAILHTLRAVNDVKLQLRNTALEQADELFRLTDEFDIINQLRNTFLTGDPERLNDYVKIFSDHCDHVGEVCRLLHNVTTSETLQIYSKITENHINVFSPQVLNACFTLCAYPNSRIAKDNLEVFLDFWIILYSDVHQYVKDTRECSTGVDLSGNYANYPGNGSCSQSGSVRWPGIPNTKGAQQVQAQQSVQQQVSSQSQQTVQQQQPVILGPNGSMDPNDPTMGHGKVPGSVDLETGETDKNWPSNNASEDNDIVRRAKAMSQMALNMNQFTRGEGDLKTTQDLFTQAEFLAEEANKFYKLVRHFSYQVPSGLSKKDLLDNLDKVPTFVQQLQFTVKQPTVGKAATFTKVDNVIKEAKNLMMFVCSTVDSCINCASKFNLDMGAARARSRTLSPSGRHGEDDSGYEGMSSGMGSKSGTASSDPNI
;
A
#
# COMPACT_ATOMS: atom_id res chain seq x y z
N MET A 1 -34.81 15.80 3.01
CA MET A 1 -35.17 17.22 2.82
C MET A 1 -36.24 17.69 3.80
N TYR A 2 -37.54 17.44 3.60
CA TYR A 2 -38.62 18.08 4.39
C TYR A 2 -38.43 17.96 5.92
N LEU A 3 -38.14 16.76 6.44
CA LEU A 3 -37.89 16.54 7.87
C LEU A 3 -36.66 17.31 8.40
N LEU A 4 -35.61 17.47 7.58
CA LEU A 4 -34.41 18.22 7.93
C LEU A 4 -34.71 19.72 8.05
N ARG A 5 -35.58 20.24 7.17
CA ARG A 5 -36.04 21.63 7.20
C ARG A 5 -36.81 21.91 8.50
N CYS A 6 -37.81 21.09 8.84
CA CYS A 6 -38.60 21.29 10.06
C CYS A 6 -37.76 21.19 11.35
N ILE A 7 -36.75 20.30 11.37
CA ILE A 7 -35.81 20.21 12.49
C ILE A 7 -34.92 21.47 12.56
N LEU A 8 -34.43 21.99 11.43
CA LEU A 8 -33.66 23.24 11.42
C LEU A 8 -34.49 24.45 11.84
N GLU A 9 -35.76 24.55 11.42
CA GLU A 9 -36.69 25.60 11.84
C GLU A 9 -36.92 25.54 13.36
N GLN A 10 -37.24 24.36 13.92
CA GLN A 10 -37.40 24.16 15.37
C GLN A 10 -36.12 24.42 16.20
N LEU A 11 -34.93 24.32 15.60
CA LEU A 11 -33.67 24.62 16.27
C LEU A 11 -33.34 26.13 16.25
N CYS A 12 -33.91 26.90 15.32
CA CYS A 12 -33.75 28.36 15.22
C CYS A 12 -34.76 29.12 16.09
N ASP A 13 -35.98 28.61 16.27
CA ASP A 13 -37.07 29.29 16.99
C ASP A 13 -36.84 29.45 18.52
N LEU A 14 -35.74 28.92 19.06
CA LEU A 14 -35.42 28.98 20.50
C LEU A 14 -34.78 30.30 20.97
N THR A 15 -34.49 31.26 20.08
CA THR A 15 -33.67 32.45 20.40
C THR A 15 -34.43 33.78 20.53
N THR A 16 -35.71 33.77 20.93
CA THR A 16 -36.47 35.00 21.22
C THR A 16 -37.32 34.93 22.50
N ASP A 17 -36.72 35.22 23.68
CA ASP A 17 -37.33 36.24 24.56
C ASP A 17 -36.38 36.84 25.64
N SER A 18 -36.37 38.16 25.68
CA SER A 18 -36.05 39.12 26.75
C SER A 18 -35.51 38.66 28.13
N GLY A 19 -34.28 39.05 28.46
CA GLY A 19 -33.86 39.42 29.83
C GLY A 19 -33.57 38.32 30.86
N ASN A 20 -32.29 38.20 31.26
CA ASN A 20 -31.75 38.13 32.64
C ASN A 20 -30.32 37.55 32.61
N TYR A 21 -29.31 38.41 32.71
CA TYR A 21 -28.04 38.19 32.01
C TYR A 21 -27.08 37.16 32.62
N ASN A 22 -27.03 36.99 33.94
CA ASN A 22 -26.01 36.15 34.59
C ASN A 22 -26.42 34.68 34.84
N VAL A 23 -27.71 34.34 34.79
CA VAL A 23 -28.17 32.94 34.88
C VAL A 23 -28.23 32.29 33.49
N ARG A 24 -28.55 33.07 32.45
CA ARG A 24 -28.78 32.56 31.09
C ARG A 24 -27.55 31.91 30.45
N PHE A 25 -26.34 32.41 30.71
CA PHE A 25 -25.12 31.95 30.03
C PHE A 25 -24.84 30.44 30.19
N TYR A 26 -25.22 29.83 31.32
CA TYR A 26 -25.09 28.39 31.53
C TYR A 26 -26.24 27.60 30.91
N SER A 27 -27.48 28.06 31.05
CA SER A 27 -28.65 27.38 30.48
C SER A 27 -28.65 27.42 28.94
N ASP A 28 -28.22 28.53 28.34
CA ASP A 28 -28.14 28.70 26.89
C ASP A 28 -27.05 27.80 26.28
N ARG A 29 -25.85 27.78 26.88
CA ARG A 29 -24.79 26.81 26.49
C ARG A 29 -25.26 25.36 26.61
N SER A 30 -26.15 25.04 27.56
CA SER A 30 -26.79 23.72 27.69
C SER A 30 -27.89 23.46 26.65
N ALA A 31 -28.59 24.50 26.17
CA ALA A 31 -29.58 24.42 25.11
C ALA A 31 -28.88 24.22 23.77
N LEU A 32 -27.90 25.07 23.43
CA LEU A 32 -27.02 24.91 22.26
C LEU A 32 -26.36 23.53 22.21
N ALA A 33 -25.86 23.01 23.34
CA ALA A 33 -25.29 21.67 23.42
C ALA A 33 -26.32 20.53 23.29
N ARG A 34 -27.63 20.78 23.49
CA ARG A 34 -28.71 19.82 23.18
C ARG A 34 -29.09 19.93 21.70
N SER A 35 -29.27 21.14 21.18
CA SER A 35 -29.52 21.46 19.78
C SER A 35 -28.46 20.85 18.86
N ALA A 36 -27.17 21.02 19.17
CA ALA A 36 -26.06 20.44 18.41
C ALA A 36 -26.05 18.90 18.44
N ARG A 37 -26.45 18.26 19.55
CA ARG A 37 -26.59 16.80 19.64
C ARG A 37 -27.79 16.28 18.83
N ALA A 38 -28.91 17.00 18.84
CA ALA A 38 -30.08 16.67 18.02
C ALA A 38 -29.76 16.82 16.52
N LEU A 39 -29.06 17.88 16.13
CA LEU A 39 -28.58 18.07 14.76
C LEU A 39 -27.61 16.97 14.34
N LEU A 40 -26.59 16.66 15.16
CA LEU A 40 -25.62 15.60 14.88
C LEU A 40 -26.32 14.24 14.70
N SER A 41 -27.21 13.85 15.61
CA SER A 41 -28.01 12.63 15.51
C SER A 41 -28.85 12.58 14.22
N SER A 42 -29.44 13.72 13.84
CA SER A 42 -30.24 13.84 12.61
C SER A 42 -29.37 13.70 11.34
N VAL A 43 -28.19 14.34 11.33
CA VAL A 43 -27.23 14.27 10.22
C VAL A 43 -26.66 12.85 10.09
N THR A 44 -26.25 12.20 11.19
CA THR A 44 -25.78 10.81 11.18
C THR A 44 -26.86 9.86 10.66
N ARG A 45 -28.12 10.03 11.06
CA ARG A 45 -29.25 9.24 10.50
C ARG A 45 -29.42 9.45 9.00
N VAL A 46 -29.30 10.68 8.50
CA VAL A 46 -29.37 10.97 7.05
C VAL A 46 -28.20 10.33 6.29
N LEU A 47 -26.98 10.38 6.84
CA LEU A 47 -25.80 9.76 6.24
C LEU A 47 -25.91 8.22 6.20
N LEU A 48 -26.38 7.58 7.27
CA LEU A 48 -26.62 6.13 7.31
C LEU A 48 -27.71 5.69 6.32
N ILE A 49 -28.77 6.49 6.15
CA ILE A 49 -29.81 6.25 5.13
C ILE A 49 -29.23 6.40 3.72
N ALA A 50 -28.39 7.41 3.47
CA ALA A 50 -27.72 7.59 2.19
C ALA A 50 -26.78 6.41 1.87
N ASP A 51 -25.97 5.95 2.84
CA ASP A 51 -25.11 4.77 2.68
C ASP A 51 -25.94 3.52 2.36
N THR A 52 -27.05 3.31 3.08
CA THR A 52 -27.99 2.21 2.85
C THR A 52 -28.59 2.23 1.43
N VAL A 53 -28.80 3.42 0.85
CA VAL A 53 -29.27 3.55 -0.55
C VAL A 53 -28.16 3.19 -1.54
N VAL A 54 -26.93 3.67 -1.33
CA VAL A 54 -25.77 3.33 -2.19
C VAL A 54 -25.48 1.83 -2.15
N VAL A 55 -25.47 1.22 -0.96
CA VAL A 55 -25.36 -0.24 -0.77
C VAL A 55 -26.44 -0.99 -1.56
N LYS A 56 -27.70 -0.55 -1.49
CA LYS A 56 -28.80 -1.17 -2.25
C LYS A 56 -28.66 -0.99 -3.76
N GLN A 57 -28.19 0.16 -4.25
CA GLN A 57 -27.92 0.39 -5.66
C GLN A 57 -26.83 -0.56 -6.17
N LEU A 58 -25.71 -0.67 -5.43
CA LEU A 58 -24.58 -1.53 -5.74
C LEU A 58 -24.96 -3.03 -5.74
N LEU A 59 -25.70 -3.49 -4.73
CA LEU A 59 -26.21 -4.87 -4.71
C LEU A 59 -27.20 -5.15 -5.86
N THR A 60 -28.09 -4.20 -6.18
CA THR A 60 -29.01 -4.32 -7.33
C THR A 60 -28.25 -4.42 -8.66
N ALA A 61 -27.14 -3.69 -8.82
CA ALA A 61 -26.28 -3.80 -10.01
C ALA A 61 -25.58 -5.16 -10.09
N LYS A 62 -25.05 -5.67 -8.97
CA LYS A 62 -24.46 -7.02 -8.87
C LYS A 62 -25.48 -8.12 -9.22
N ASP A 63 -26.72 -7.98 -8.76
CA ASP A 63 -27.78 -8.95 -9.05
C ASP A 63 -28.18 -8.92 -10.55
N ARG A 64 -28.21 -7.75 -11.20
CA ARG A 64 -28.42 -7.66 -12.66
C ARG A 64 -27.31 -8.37 -13.44
N VAL A 65 -26.05 -8.09 -13.12
CA VAL A 65 -24.88 -8.74 -13.75
C VAL A 65 -24.93 -10.26 -13.55
N SER A 66 -25.28 -10.74 -12.35
CA SER A 66 -25.47 -12.18 -12.09
C SER A 66 -26.56 -12.79 -12.98
N ILE A 67 -27.70 -12.11 -13.14
CA ILE A 67 -28.80 -12.55 -14.02
C ILE A 67 -28.38 -12.57 -15.50
N SER A 68 -27.67 -11.55 -16.00
CA SER A 68 -27.23 -11.52 -17.40
C SER A 68 -26.07 -12.47 -17.70
N LEU A 69 -25.20 -12.74 -16.72
CA LEU A 69 -24.17 -13.78 -16.78
C LEU A 69 -24.81 -15.18 -16.84
N ASN A 70 -25.79 -15.47 -15.98
CA ASN A 70 -26.55 -16.74 -16.04
C ASN A 70 -27.31 -16.89 -17.38
N ARG A 71 -27.83 -15.79 -17.95
CA ARG A 71 -28.42 -15.82 -19.30
C ARG A 71 -27.37 -16.11 -20.38
N LEU A 72 -26.15 -15.57 -20.26
CA LEU A 72 -25.05 -15.77 -21.22
C LEU A 72 -24.61 -17.23 -21.32
N GLU A 73 -24.49 -17.91 -20.18
CA GLU A 73 -24.12 -19.33 -20.07
C GLU A 73 -25.08 -20.25 -20.83
N ASN A 74 -26.37 -19.91 -20.83
CA ASN A 74 -27.46 -20.71 -21.40
C ASN A 74 -27.78 -20.37 -22.86
N VAL A 75 -26.93 -19.62 -23.57
CA VAL A 75 -27.21 -19.24 -24.97
C VAL A 75 -26.83 -20.34 -25.97
N ALA A 76 -27.79 -20.75 -26.80
CA ALA A 76 -27.61 -21.80 -27.80
C ALA A 76 -27.11 -21.32 -29.19
N ASN A 77 -26.95 -20.01 -29.45
CA ASN A 77 -26.45 -19.51 -30.74
C ASN A 77 -25.71 -18.16 -30.67
N PHE A 78 -24.81 -17.92 -31.63
CA PHE A 78 -23.95 -16.74 -31.69
C PHE A 78 -24.71 -15.39 -31.75
N THR A 79 -25.86 -15.33 -32.43
CA THR A 79 -26.62 -14.08 -32.61
C THR A 79 -27.25 -13.63 -31.29
N GLU A 80 -27.87 -14.54 -30.55
CA GLU A 80 -28.37 -14.22 -29.21
C GLU A 80 -27.22 -14.00 -28.20
N PHE A 81 -26.07 -14.65 -28.40
CA PHE A 81 -24.92 -14.48 -27.53
C PHE A 81 -24.36 -13.06 -27.63
N VAL A 82 -24.21 -12.52 -28.84
CA VAL A 82 -23.77 -11.12 -29.05
C VAL A 82 -24.75 -10.12 -28.40
N LYS A 83 -26.07 -10.37 -28.47
CA LYS A 83 -27.08 -9.54 -27.79
C LYS A 83 -26.98 -9.64 -26.26
N ALA A 84 -26.90 -10.86 -25.72
CA ALA A 84 -26.81 -11.11 -24.29
C ALA A 84 -25.53 -10.50 -23.71
N TYR A 85 -24.42 -10.60 -24.45
CA TYR A 85 -23.10 -10.08 -24.09
C TYR A 85 -23.07 -8.55 -24.10
N ALA A 86 -23.71 -7.90 -25.08
CA ALA A 86 -23.84 -6.44 -25.12
C ALA A 86 -24.56 -5.88 -23.87
N ILE A 87 -25.61 -6.57 -23.40
CA ILE A 87 -26.35 -6.20 -22.19
C ILE A 87 -25.50 -6.44 -20.94
N PHE A 88 -24.92 -7.64 -20.80
CA PHE A 88 -24.01 -7.98 -19.70
C PHE A 88 -22.85 -6.97 -19.59
N GLY A 89 -22.22 -6.62 -20.71
CA GLY A 89 -21.17 -5.61 -20.76
C GLY A 89 -21.65 -4.23 -20.26
N SER A 90 -22.86 -3.80 -20.60
CA SER A 90 -23.41 -2.53 -20.10
C SER A 90 -23.68 -2.52 -18.59
N GLU A 91 -24.14 -3.65 -18.03
CA GLU A 91 -24.37 -3.80 -16.59
C GLU A 91 -23.04 -3.93 -15.82
N MET A 92 -22.02 -4.57 -16.42
CA MET A 92 -20.66 -4.62 -15.90
C MET A 92 -20.01 -3.25 -15.77
N VAL A 93 -20.22 -2.34 -16.74
CA VAL A 93 -19.72 -0.95 -16.66
C VAL A 93 -20.34 -0.23 -15.45
N GLU A 94 -21.65 -0.34 -15.26
CA GLU A 94 -22.36 0.26 -14.13
C GLU A 94 -21.87 -0.30 -12.78
N LEU A 95 -21.72 -1.62 -12.68
CA LEU A 95 -21.17 -2.28 -11.50
C LEU A 95 -19.74 -1.80 -11.20
N ALA A 96 -18.87 -1.72 -12.20
CA ALA A 96 -17.48 -1.28 -12.01
C ALA A 96 -17.38 0.15 -11.46
N HIS A 97 -18.25 1.07 -11.91
CA HIS A 97 -18.34 2.43 -11.35
C HIS A 97 -18.81 2.40 -9.89
N LEU A 98 -19.92 1.71 -9.59
CA LEU A 98 -20.46 1.65 -8.22
C LEU A 98 -19.50 0.97 -7.23
N VAL A 99 -18.76 -0.06 -7.66
CA VAL A 99 -17.70 -0.71 -6.87
C VAL A 99 -16.54 0.25 -6.63
N SER A 100 -16.11 1.01 -7.66
CA SER A 100 -15.03 2.00 -7.54
C SER A 100 -15.37 3.11 -6.54
N ASP A 101 -16.59 3.65 -6.60
CA ASP A 101 -17.03 4.69 -5.68
C ASP A 101 -17.14 4.16 -4.24
N ARG A 102 -17.65 2.94 -4.05
CA ARG A 102 -17.71 2.29 -2.73
C ARG A 102 -16.32 2.00 -2.16
N SER A 103 -15.38 1.50 -2.96
CA SER A 103 -14.01 1.21 -2.50
C SER A 103 -13.28 2.48 -2.06
N ASN A 104 -13.49 3.61 -2.76
CA ASN A 104 -12.91 4.90 -2.41
C ASN A 104 -13.50 5.53 -1.13
N CYS A 105 -14.69 5.09 -0.71
CA CYS A 105 -15.30 5.48 0.57
C CYS A 105 -15.01 4.52 1.72
N SER A 106 -14.37 3.37 1.48
CA SER A 106 -13.93 2.47 2.55
C SER A 106 -12.82 3.11 3.38
N LYS A 107 -12.96 3.05 4.71
CA LYS A 107 -11.86 3.33 5.66
C LYS A 107 -11.01 2.10 5.98
N ASP A 108 -11.50 0.93 5.56
CA ASP A 108 -10.95 -0.38 5.81
C ASP A 108 -10.12 -0.78 4.58
N GLU A 109 -8.80 -0.91 4.79
CA GLU A 109 -7.80 -1.07 3.74
C GLU A 109 -7.84 -2.48 3.13
N ARG A 110 -7.97 -3.52 3.97
CA ARG A 110 -8.21 -4.91 3.54
C ARG A 110 -9.44 -5.00 2.63
N ARG A 111 -10.58 -4.44 3.07
CA ARG A 111 -11.81 -4.39 2.26
C ARG A 111 -11.67 -3.58 0.97
N ARG A 112 -10.86 -2.51 0.97
CA ARG A 112 -10.56 -1.71 -0.22
C ARG A 112 -9.75 -2.51 -1.23
N ALA A 113 -8.77 -3.31 -0.78
CA ALA A 113 -8.00 -4.22 -1.62
C ALA A 113 -8.85 -5.37 -2.18
N GLU A 114 -9.71 -5.99 -1.35
CA GLU A 114 -10.62 -7.07 -1.75
C GLU A 114 -11.59 -6.61 -2.86
N MET A 115 -12.28 -5.46 -2.67
CA MET A 115 -13.14 -4.90 -3.73
C MET A 115 -12.35 -4.48 -4.97
N GLY A 116 -11.16 -3.90 -4.81
CA GLY A 116 -10.31 -3.46 -5.92
C GLY A 116 -9.82 -4.62 -6.80
N SER A 117 -9.39 -5.72 -6.18
CA SER A 117 -8.94 -6.93 -6.86
C SER A 117 -10.08 -7.66 -7.56
N ALA A 118 -11.24 -7.84 -6.90
CA ALA A 118 -12.42 -8.42 -7.53
C ALA A 118 -12.89 -7.62 -8.75
N ARG A 119 -12.89 -6.28 -8.66
CA ARG A 119 -13.16 -5.39 -9.81
C ARG A 119 -12.14 -5.58 -10.94
N ARG A 120 -10.83 -5.53 -10.63
CA ARG A 120 -9.73 -5.70 -11.59
C ARG A 120 -9.80 -7.06 -12.30
N PHE A 121 -10.22 -8.12 -11.61
CA PHE A 121 -10.47 -9.42 -12.23
C PHE A 121 -11.68 -9.40 -13.18
N LEU A 122 -12.82 -8.83 -12.78
CA LEU A 122 -14.01 -8.74 -13.63
C LEU A 122 -13.76 -7.90 -14.90
N GLU A 123 -12.97 -6.83 -14.79
CA GLU A 123 -12.52 -6.02 -15.93
C GLU A 123 -11.66 -6.84 -16.91
N ARG A 124 -10.68 -7.61 -16.41
CA ARG A 124 -9.78 -8.45 -17.22
C ARG A 124 -10.50 -9.66 -17.86
N SER A 125 -11.27 -10.40 -17.08
CA SER A 125 -11.94 -11.65 -17.50
C SER A 125 -13.07 -11.46 -18.53
N THR A 126 -13.57 -10.23 -18.70
CA THR A 126 -14.55 -9.86 -19.73
C THR A 126 -14.16 -10.36 -21.12
N MET A 127 -12.90 -10.19 -21.56
CA MET A 127 -12.47 -10.69 -22.88
C MET A 127 -12.31 -12.21 -22.93
N MET A 128 -11.88 -12.84 -21.83
CA MET A 128 -11.75 -14.31 -21.72
C MET A 128 -13.13 -14.99 -21.85
N LEU A 129 -14.16 -14.41 -21.23
CA LEU A 129 -15.55 -14.85 -21.37
C LEU A 129 -16.02 -14.74 -22.82
N LEU A 130 -15.64 -13.66 -23.52
CA LEU A 130 -16.02 -13.43 -24.92
C LEU A 130 -15.39 -14.46 -25.86
N THR A 131 -14.14 -14.87 -25.67
CA THR A 131 -13.45 -15.81 -26.56
C THR A 131 -13.81 -17.25 -26.26
N SER A 132 -13.85 -17.65 -24.99
CA SER A 132 -14.14 -19.02 -24.58
C SER A 132 -15.58 -19.44 -24.92
N ALA A 133 -16.56 -18.56 -24.69
CA ALA A 133 -17.93 -18.82 -25.10
C ALA A 133 -18.11 -18.86 -26.62
N LYS A 134 -17.33 -18.07 -27.40
CA LYS A 134 -17.29 -18.19 -28.87
C LYS A 134 -16.66 -19.51 -29.32
N ALA A 135 -15.62 -19.99 -28.64
CA ALA A 135 -15.00 -21.28 -28.92
C ALA A 135 -16.01 -22.42 -28.71
N CYS A 136 -16.72 -22.42 -27.57
CA CYS A 136 -17.82 -23.36 -27.31
C CYS A 136 -18.93 -23.31 -28.36
N LEU A 137 -19.40 -22.11 -28.72
CA LEU A 137 -20.45 -21.93 -29.73
C LEU A 137 -20.00 -22.31 -31.15
N ARG A 138 -18.69 -22.37 -31.40
CA ARG A 138 -18.12 -22.83 -32.68
C ARG A 138 -17.83 -24.33 -32.71
N HIS A 139 -17.44 -24.89 -31.57
CA HIS A 139 -16.94 -26.24 -31.37
C HIS A 139 -17.66 -26.89 -30.16
N PRO A 140 -18.97 -27.23 -30.29
CA PRO A 140 -19.80 -27.65 -29.15
C PRO A 140 -19.41 -29.00 -28.54
N ASP A 141 -18.60 -29.80 -29.25
CA ASP A 141 -18.12 -31.12 -28.84
C ASP A 141 -16.69 -31.07 -28.26
N CYS A 142 -16.14 -29.87 -28.03
CA CYS A 142 -14.78 -29.67 -27.51
C CYS A 142 -14.80 -29.43 -26.00
N GLU A 143 -14.46 -30.44 -25.19
CA GLU A 143 -14.49 -30.33 -23.73
C GLU A 143 -13.51 -29.27 -23.18
N SER A 144 -12.29 -29.19 -23.71
CA SER A 144 -11.31 -28.17 -23.27
C SER A 144 -11.76 -26.72 -23.56
N ALA A 145 -12.59 -26.52 -24.59
CA ALA A 145 -13.23 -25.21 -24.83
C ALA A 145 -14.33 -24.92 -23.79
N LYS A 146 -15.08 -25.94 -23.35
CA LYS A 146 -16.09 -25.83 -22.28
C LYS A 146 -15.43 -25.52 -20.94
N GLU A 147 -14.38 -26.25 -20.58
CA GLU A 147 -13.63 -26.02 -19.34
C GLU A 147 -13.08 -24.59 -19.26
N ASN A 148 -12.49 -24.09 -20.36
CA ASN A 148 -12.08 -22.69 -20.52
C ASN A 148 -13.21 -21.70 -20.19
N ARG A 149 -14.41 -21.93 -20.76
CA ARG A 149 -15.58 -21.05 -20.60
C ARG A 149 -16.13 -21.13 -19.18
N ASP A 150 -16.28 -22.35 -18.66
CA ASP A 150 -16.99 -22.63 -17.42
C ASP A 150 -16.14 -22.23 -16.20
N THR A 151 -14.81 -22.35 -16.31
CA THR A 151 -13.87 -21.75 -15.33
C THR A 151 -14.02 -20.23 -15.27
N VAL A 152 -14.08 -19.53 -16.41
CA VAL A 152 -14.27 -18.07 -16.42
C VAL A 152 -15.63 -17.69 -15.80
N PHE A 153 -16.71 -18.43 -16.09
CA PHE A 153 -18.01 -18.22 -15.44
C PHE A 153 -17.94 -18.41 -13.92
N ILE A 154 -17.23 -19.43 -13.42
CA ILE A 154 -17.07 -19.71 -11.98
C ILE A 154 -16.27 -18.61 -11.28
N GLU A 155 -15.14 -18.18 -11.84
CA GLU A 155 -14.33 -17.12 -11.22
C GLU A 155 -15.00 -15.75 -11.27
N MET A 156 -15.74 -15.42 -12.33
CA MET A 156 -16.53 -14.17 -12.36
C MET A 156 -17.65 -14.17 -11.32
N ARG A 157 -18.27 -15.33 -11.03
CA ARG A 157 -19.21 -15.47 -9.91
C ARG A 157 -18.52 -15.28 -8.56
N ARG A 158 -17.38 -15.95 -8.32
CA ARG A 158 -16.56 -15.79 -7.10
C ARG A 158 -16.16 -14.33 -6.84
N ALA A 159 -15.72 -13.60 -7.86
CA ALA A 159 -15.39 -12.17 -7.74
C ALA A 159 -16.62 -11.30 -7.38
N MET A 160 -17.78 -11.57 -7.97
CA MET A 160 -19.02 -10.88 -7.60
C MET A 160 -19.49 -11.21 -6.16
N ASP A 161 -19.26 -12.43 -5.70
CA ASP A 161 -19.66 -12.86 -4.34
C ASP A 161 -18.67 -12.35 -3.26
N SER A 162 -17.39 -12.20 -3.58
CA SER A 162 -16.42 -11.45 -2.76
C SER A 162 -16.87 -9.99 -2.56
N ILE A 163 -17.22 -9.29 -3.65
CA ILE A 163 -17.79 -7.93 -3.59
C ILE A 163 -19.04 -7.89 -2.69
N HIS A 164 -19.93 -8.89 -2.82
CA HIS A 164 -21.16 -9.00 -2.04
C HIS A 164 -20.92 -9.22 -0.54
N SER A 165 -19.91 -10.00 -0.14
CA SER A 165 -19.55 -10.16 1.27
C SER A 165 -19.04 -8.84 1.85
N VAL A 166 -17.99 -8.27 1.26
CA VAL A 166 -17.37 -7.01 1.73
C VAL A 166 -18.40 -5.88 1.93
N ILE A 167 -19.40 -5.80 1.04
CA ILE A 167 -20.52 -4.87 1.18
C ILE A 167 -21.37 -5.19 2.42
N LYS A 168 -21.80 -6.44 2.63
CA LYS A 168 -22.63 -6.83 3.79
C LYS A 168 -21.89 -6.68 5.11
N ASP A 169 -20.62 -7.07 5.14
CA ASP A 169 -19.79 -7.07 6.34
C ASP A 169 -19.44 -5.63 6.77
N SER A 170 -19.54 -4.66 5.86
CA SER A 170 -19.48 -3.23 6.18
C SER A 170 -20.73 -2.68 6.91
N VAL A 171 -21.87 -3.37 6.86
CA VAL A 171 -23.17 -2.88 7.38
C VAL A 171 -23.51 -3.46 8.76
N LEU A 172 -23.19 -4.74 9.00
CA LEU A 172 -23.61 -5.45 10.22
C LEU A 172 -23.03 -4.89 11.55
N PRO A 173 -21.75 -4.47 11.65
CA PRO A 173 -21.17 -4.04 12.92
C PRO A 173 -21.78 -2.76 13.54
N GLN A 174 -22.42 -1.90 12.74
CA GLN A 174 -22.91 -0.59 13.21
C GLN A 174 -24.39 -0.62 13.64
N LEU A 175 -25.18 -1.56 13.13
CA LEU A 175 -26.62 -1.66 13.41
C LEU A 175 -26.92 -2.36 14.74
N THR A 176 -26.10 -3.30 15.19
CA THR A 176 -26.24 -3.96 16.49
C THR A 176 -26.02 -2.98 17.64
N ILE A 177 -24.90 -2.23 17.61
CA ILE A 177 -24.53 -1.26 18.66
C ILE A 177 -25.58 -0.15 18.79
N SER A 178 -26.21 0.26 17.69
CA SER A 178 -27.25 1.30 17.69
C SER A 178 -28.65 0.80 18.07
N ALA A 179 -28.95 -0.50 17.90
CA ALA A 179 -30.21 -1.10 18.34
C ALA A 179 -30.29 -1.27 19.86
N PHE A 180 -29.21 -1.72 20.52
CA PHE A 180 -29.21 -2.03 21.96
C PHE A 180 -29.15 -0.81 22.90
N ASN A 181 -29.06 0.42 22.38
CA ASN A 181 -28.85 1.63 23.17
C ASN A 181 -30.05 2.61 23.18
N LEU A 182 -31.27 2.15 22.88
CA LEU A 182 -32.49 3.00 22.90
C LEU A 182 -33.50 2.67 24.02
N ASP A 183 -33.43 1.48 24.63
CA ASP A 183 -34.33 1.06 25.72
C ASP A 183 -33.64 1.14 27.10
N SER A 184 -33.50 2.35 27.62
CA SER A 184 -33.10 2.59 29.03
C SER A 184 -33.84 3.77 29.66
N CYS A 185 -35.16 3.75 29.53
CA CYS A 185 -36.11 4.54 30.31
C CYS A 185 -36.92 3.54 31.16
N GLY A 186 -36.54 3.35 32.43
CA GLY A 186 -36.94 2.15 33.18
C GLY A 186 -38.36 2.13 33.75
N HIS A 187 -38.97 0.94 33.79
CA HIS A 187 -40.03 0.59 34.74
C HIS A 187 -39.98 -0.91 35.09
N PRO A 188 -40.13 -1.31 36.38
CA PRO A 188 -40.02 -2.71 36.79
C PRO A 188 -41.38 -3.45 36.78
N ARG A 189 -41.50 -4.56 36.04
CA ARG A 189 -42.58 -5.55 36.22
C ARG A 189 -42.07 -7.00 36.14
N ARG A 190 -42.90 -7.92 36.64
CA ARG A 190 -42.51 -9.27 37.11
C ARG A 190 -42.85 -10.40 36.13
N SER A 191 -42.03 -11.45 36.21
CA SER A 191 -42.40 -12.88 36.31
C SER A 191 -42.92 -13.67 35.09
N HIS A 192 -42.56 -14.95 35.13
CA HIS A 192 -43.06 -16.12 34.39
C HIS A 192 -42.69 -16.22 32.90
N GLY A 193 -41.81 -17.19 32.60
CA GLY A 193 -41.57 -17.71 31.25
C GLY A 193 -42.17 -19.10 31.07
N ARG A 194 -41.90 -19.73 29.91
CA ARG A 194 -42.16 -21.16 29.69
C ARG A 194 -41.24 -21.72 28.61
N SER A 195 -40.98 -23.02 28.68
CA SER A 195 -40.04 -23.75 27.81
C SER A 195 -40.74 -24.58 26.73
N SER A 196 -40.11 -24.67 25.56
CA SER A 196 -40.12 -25.83 24.66
C SER A 196 -38.86 -25.69 23.79
N HIS A 197 -37.83 -26.55 23.84
CA HIS A 197 -37.80 -27.98 23.55
C HIS A 197 -38.35 -28.33 22.16
N GLY A 198 -37.46 -28.85 21.32
CA GLY A 198 -37.68 -29.23 19.91
C GLY A 198 -36.47 -30.02 19.40
N HIS A 199 -36.09 -31.07 20.14
CA HIS A 199 -34.84 -31.82 19.91
C HIS A 199 -34.99 -32.77 18.71
N VAL A 200 -34.08 -32.68 17.74
CA VAL A 200 -33.77 -33.78 16.82
C VAL A 200 -32.27 -34.02 16.92
N SER A 201 -31.87 -35.23 17.34
CA SER A 201 -30.48 -35.65 17.49
C SER A 201 -30.27 -36.98 16.79
N ARG A 202 -29.17 -37.10 16.02
CA ARG A 202 -28.53 -38.38 15.67
C ARG A 202 -27.02 -38.23 15.48
N TYR A 203 -26.29 -38.66 16.51
CA TYR A 203 -25.11 -39.53 16.48
C TYR A 203 -23.87 -39.22 15.62
N SER A 204 -22.61 -39.50 16.04
CA SER A 204 -21.98 -39.54 17.38
C SER A 204 -20.50 -39.98 17.28
N SER A 205 -19.54 -39.06 17.44
CA SER A 205 -18.13 -39.34 17.83
C SER A 205 -17.34 -38.03 17.83
N SER A 206 -16.44 -37.70 18.76
CA SER A 206 -16.13 -38.30 20.08
C SER A 206 -15.35 -37.27 20.94
N ASN A 207 -15.41 -37.40 22.27
CA ASN A 207 -15.01 -36.35 23.23
C ASN A 207 -13.57 -35.80 23.09
N ARG A 208 -13.46 -34.47 23.00
CA ARG A 208 -12.53 -33.66 23.82
C ARG A 208 -13.29 -32.47 24.39
N SER A 209 -13.02 -32.14 25.65
CA SER A 209 -13.74 -31.09 26.41
C SER A 209 -12.89 -29.83 26.52
N THR A 210 -13.25 -28.79 25.77
CA THR A 210 -12.69 -27.43 25.83
C THR A 210 -13.70 -26.46 26.48
N PRO A 211 -13.28 -25.46 27.27
CA PRO A 211 -14.23 -24.55 27.93
C PRO A 211 -14.63 -23.36 27.06
N ASP A 212 -15.85 -23.39 26.53
CA ASP A 212 -16.88 -22.32 26.47
C ASP A 212 -16.51 -20.82 26.22
N TRP A 213 -15.32 -20.49 25.72
CA TRP A 213 -14.96 -19.15 25.22
C TRP A 213 -14.37 -19.17 23.80
N MET A 214 -14.51 -20.29 23.07
CA MET A 214 -14.10 -20.44 21.68
C MET A 214 -15.28 -20.33 20.71
N ILE A 215 -15.89 -19.14 20.64
CA ILE A 215 -16.72 -18.72 19.48
C ILE A 215 -16.33 -17.28 19.13
N ASP A 216 -15.14 -17.13 18.55
CA ASP A 216 -14.70 -15.94 17.82
C ASP A 216 -14.46 -16.36 16.36
N ASN A 217 -15.48 -16.15 15.52
CA ASN A 217 -15.50 -16.16 14.04
C ASN A 217 -14.81 -17.35 13.31
N ASP A 218 -15.63 -18.25 12.74
CA ASP A 218 -15.23 -19.23 11.71
C ASP A 218 -14.87 -18.58 10.34
N ASP A 219 -14.26 -17.39 10.33
CA ASP A 219 -14.02 -16.59 9.10
C ASP A 219 -12.83 -15.60 9.22
N GLU A 220 -11.69 -16.06 9.74
CA GLU A 220 -10.39 -15.34 9.66
C GLU A 220 -9.42 -16.11 8.73
N PRO A 221 -9.51 -15.93 7.40
CA PRO A 221 -8.71 -16.69 6.45
C PRO A 221 -7.28 -16.17 6.34
N LEU A 222 -6.32 -17.11 6.34
CA LEU A 222 -4.89 -16.95 5.98
C LEU A 222 -4.03 -16.19 7.00
N THR A 223 -3.67 -16.89 8.09
CA THR A 223 -2.46 -16.58 8.85
C THR A 223 -1.21 -16.84 8.01
N THR A 224 -0.66 -15.79 7.40
CA THR A 224 0.67 -15.85 6.77
C THR A 224 1.76 -16.10 7.82
N ALA A 225 2.90 -16.66 7.40
CA ALA A 225 4.07 -16.80 8.28
C ALA A 225 4.46 -15.46 8.95
N PHE A 226 4.39 -14.34 8.22
CA PHE A 226 4.58 -12.99 8.78
C PHE A 226 3.53 -12.64 9.86
N ASN A 227 2.24 -12.88 9.62
CA ASN A 227 1.19 -12.57 10.59
C ASN A 227 1.31 -13.44 11.86
N ALA A 228 1.69 -14.71 11.71
CA ALA A 228 1.93 -15.63 12.82
C ALA A 228 3.17 -15.23 13.64
N ILE A 229 4.28 -14.87 12.99
CA ILE A 229 5.47 -14.33 13.66
C ILE A 229 5.12 -13.04 14.41
N LYS A 230 4.42 -12.09 13.78
CA LYS A 230 4.00 -10.84 14.42
C LYS A 230 3.15 -11.11 15.67
N ARG A 231 2.22 -12.06 15.59
CA ARG A 231 1.39 -12.48 16.74
C ARG A 231 2.24 -13.10 17.85
N PHE A 232 3.26 -13.89 17.52
CA PHE A 232 4.21 -14.39 18.51
C PHE A 232 5.05 -13.26 19.12
N GLU A 233 5.53 -12.29 18.34
CA GLU A 233 6.22 -11.09 18.83
C GLU A 233 5.34 -10.30 19.82
N GLU A 234 4.04 -10.13 19.52
CA GLU A 234 3.05 -9.53 20.42
C GLU A 234 2.89 -10.33 21.75
N TRP A 235 2.84 -11.66 21.69
CA TRP A 235 2.82 -12.50 22.91
C TRP A 235 4.15 -12.44 23.68
N VAL A 236 5.31 -12.36 23.01
CA VAL A 236 6.61 -12.21 23.67
C VAL A 236 6.68 -10.86 24.39
N GLU A 237 6.28 -9.75 23.78
CA GLU A 237 6.26 -8.43 24.42
C GLU A 237 5.26 -8.34 25.58
N LEU A 238 4.10 -8.99 25.48
CA LEU A 238 3.13 -9.08 26.59
C LEU A 238 3.71 -9.77 27.84
N SER A 239 4.76 -10.59 27.70
CA SER A 239 5.47 -11.23 28.82
C SER A 239 6.00 -10.23 29.84
N ARG A 240 6.32 -8.99 29.42
CA ARG A 240 6.73 -7.90 30.31
C ARG A 240 5.67 -7.52 31.34
N ILE A 241 4.39 -7.67 30.99
CA ILE A 241 3.24 -7.30 31.81
C ILE A 241 2.64 -8.52 32.52
N THR A 242 2.60 -9.68 31.84
CA THR A 242 2.01 -10.92 32.38
C THR A 242 2.99 -11.77 33.18
N LEU A 243 4.29 -11.43 33.13
CA LEU A 243 5.40 -12.17 33.76
C LEU A 243 5.43 -13.66 33.39
N CYS A 244 4.91 -14.02 32.20
CA CYS A 244 4.73 -15.40 31.75
C CYS A 244 3.99 -16.30 32.76
N LYS A 245 2.92 -15.81 33.42
CA LYS A 245 2.19 -16.56 34.46
C LYS A 245 0.99 -17.37 33.93
N GLY A 246 0.82 -18.58 34.46
CA GLY A 246 -0.33 -19.46 34.18
C GLY A 246 -0.57 -19.76 32.68
N LEU A 247 -1.85 -19.69 32.27
CA LEU A 247 -2.34 -19.96 30.90
C LEU A 247 -1.67 -19.12 29.80
N PHE A 248 -0.96 -18.04 30.16
CA PHE A 248 -0.17 -17.27 29.21
C PHE A 248 0.95 -18.10 28.58
N ARG A 249 1.59 -18.99 29.35
CA ARG A 249 2.67 -19.87 28.88
C ARG A 249 2.18 -20.77 27.74
N GLU A 250 1.02 -21.37 27.91
CA GLU A 250 0.39 -22.26 26.92
C GLU A 250 0.11 -21.51 25.62
N ARG A 251 -0.47 -20.30 25.70
CA ARG A 251 -0.73 -19.46 24.52
C ARG A 251 0.54 -19.02 23.80
N LEU A 252 1.60 -18.68 24.54
CA LEU A 252 2.90 -18.31 23.96
C LEU A 252 3.57 -19.51 23.25
N ILE A 253 3.47 -20.71 23.81
CA ILE A 253 3.94 -21.95 23.16
C ILE A 253 3.10 -22.25 21.91
N SER A 254 1.77 -22.19 21.98
CA SER A 254 0.92 -22.40 20.79
C SER A 254 1.17 -21.38 19.68
N ALA A 255 1.50 -20.13 20.03
CA ALA A 255 1.88 -19.11 19.05
C ALA A 255 3.25 -19.40 18.41
N PHE A 256 4.20 -19.97 19.16
CA PHE A 256 5.48 -20.46 18.62
C PHE A 256 5.27 -21.62 17.65
N ASP A 257 4.59 -22.68 18.09
CA ASP A 257 4.39 -23.89 17.28
C ASP A 257 3.64 -23.55 15.97
N ALA A 258 2.64 -22.67 16.01
CA ALA A 258 1.89 -22.24 14.83
C ALA A 258 2.71 -21.43 13.82
N PHE A 259 3.64 -20.57 14.24
CA PHE A 259 4.51 -19.89 13.26
C PHE A 259 5.57 -20.84 12.69
N VAL A 260 6.06 -21.80 13.48
CA VAL A 260 7.01 -22.81 13.02
C VAL A 260 6.36 -23.76 12.01
N GLU A 261 5.09 -24.14 12.20
CA GLU A 261 4.30 -24.86 11.21
C GLU A 261 4.26 -24.10 9.86
N LEU A 262 4.00 -22.79 9.89
CA LEU A 262 4.01 -21.93 8.70
C LEU A 262 5.41 -21.66 8.10
N THR A 263 6.50 -22.08 8.75
CA THR A 263 7.83 -22.10 8.10
C THR A 263 8.03 -23.34 7.22
N GLN A 264 7.18 -24.37 7.35
CA GLN A 264 7.30 -25.62 6.58
C GLN A 264 7.02 -25.41 5.09
N ASP A 265 6.17 -24.43 4.74
CA ASP A 265 5.98 -23.96 3.36
C ASP A 265 7.33 -23.66 2.66
N PHE A 266 8.36 -23.23 3.40
CA PHE A 266 9.69 -22.91 2.88
C PHE A 266 10.66 -24.09 2.96
N THR A 267 10.56 -24.96 3.97
CA THR A 267 11.43 -26.15 4.05
C THR A 267 11.03 -27.22 3.06
N ASP A 268 9.73 -27.33 2.76
CA ASP A 268 9.18 -28.44 1.98
C ASP A 268 9.00 -28.05 0.50
N SER A 269 9.05 -26.74 0.21
CA SER A 269 9.16 -26.19 -1.14
C SER A 269 10.30 -26.86 -1.92
N ALA A 270 10.00 -27.46 -3.08
CA ALA A 270 10.98 -28.18 -3.88
C ALA A 270 12.16 -27.29 -4.34
N TYR A 271 11.88 -26.02 -4.61
CA TYR A 271 12.79 -25.06 -5.25
C TYR A 271 13.67 -24.29 -4.25
N THR A 272 13.37 -24.32 -2.95
CA THR A 272 14.24 -23.70 -1.94
C THR A 272 15.60 -24.44 -1.87
N ARG A 273 16.67 -23.70 -1.54
CA ARG A 273 18.04 -24.25 -1.47
C ARG A 273 18.30 -24.96 -0.14
N HIS A 274 19.13 -26.00 -0.15
CA HIS A 274 19.44 -26.79 1.07
C HIS A 274 20.00 -25.93 2.21
N GLU A 275 20.94 -25.02 1.90
CA GLU A 275 21.52 -24.05 2.83
C GLU A 275 20.45 -23.17 3.50
N ASN A 276 19.43 -22.74 2.75
CA ASN A 276 18.32 -21.94 3.28
C ASN A 276 17.38 -22.78 4.16
N ARG A 277 17.15 -24.07 3.85
CA ARG A 277 16.39 -24.98 4.73
C ARG A 277 17.11 -25.20 6.06
N GLU A 278 18.40 -25.56 6.02
CA GLU A 278 19.22 -25.80 7.21
C GLU A 278 19.24 -24.56 8.11
N LYS A 279 19.45 -23.38 7.50
CA LYS A 279 19.46 -22.10 8.22
C LYS A 279 18.10 -21.72 8.82
N LEU A 280 16.98 -22.00 8.13
CA LEU A 280 15.64 -21.78 8.68
C LEU A 280 15.38 -22.67 9.91
N LEU A 281 15.69 -23.97 9.81
CA LEU A 281 15.55 -24.92 10.92
C LEU A 281 16.40 -24.52 12.13
N LEU A 282 17.68 -24.18 11.90
CA LEU A 282 18.59 -23.72 12.95
C LEU A 282 18.11 -22.43 13.65
N LEU A 283 17.51 -21.50 12.92
CA LEU A 283 16.93 -20.28 13.50
C LEU A 283 15.63 -20.55 14.27
N CYS A 284 14.81 -21.51 13.84
CA CYS A 284 13.65 -21.95 14.59
C CYS A 284 14.04 -22.65 15.91
N ASP A 285 15.02 -23.55 15.88
CA ASP A 285 15.56 -24.20 17.09
C ASP A 285 16.23 -23.18 18.04
N ARG A 286 16.97 -22.20 17.51
CA ARG A 286 17.50 -21.10 18.32
C ARG A 286 16.38 -20.30 18.98
N THR A 287 15.33 -19.96 18.24
CA THR A 287 14.16 -19.24 18.79
C THR A 287 13.46 -20.08 19.87
N LYS A 288 13.41 -21.41 19.71
CA LYS A 288 12.91 -22.36 20.70
C LYS A 288 13.74 -22.35 21.98
N ILE A 289 15.07 -22.23 21.89
CA ILE A 289 15.97 -22.15 23.05
C ILE A 289 15.73 -20.85 23.82
N GLU A 290 15.68 -19.70 23.15
CA GLU A 290 15.41 -18.40 23.78
C GLU A 290 14.01 -18.36 24.43
N LEU A 291 13.00 -18.94 23.76
CA LEU A 291 11.66 -19.10 24.34
C LEU A 291 11.66 -19.98 25.61
N ASN A 292 12.39 -21.10 25.62
CA ASN A 292 12.52 -21.94 26.81
C ASN A 292 13.28 -21.24 27.95
N GLN A 293 14.23 -20.37 27.64
CA GLN A 293 14.88 -19.48 28.61
C GLN A 293 13.88 -18.49 29.22
N LEU A 294 13.08 -17.81 28.39
CA LEU A 294 12.01 -16.89 28.81
C LEU A 294 10.95 -17.58 29.68
N LEU A 295 10.47 -18.76 29.26
CA LEU A 295 9.49 -19.55 30.00
C LEU A 295 10.02 -20.00 31.37
N ARG A 296 11.30 -20.40 31.47
CA ARG A 296 11.91 -20.80 32.75
C ARG A 296 11.96 -19.64 33.73
N LEU A 297 12.35 -18.44 33.29
CA LEU A 297 12.32 -17.24 34.14
C LEU A 297 10.89 -16.90 34.59
N GLY A 298 9.91 -17.05 33.69
CA GLY A 298 8.48 -16.90 33.99
C GLY A 298 7.91 -17.91 35.00
N ILE A 299 8.55 -19.06 35.19
CA ILE A 299 8.23 -20.02 36.26
C ILE A 299 8.88 -19.57 37.57
N CYS A 300 10.17 -19.23 37.56
CA CYS A 300 10.88 -18.78 38.76
C CYS A 300 10.25 -17.52 39.38
N LEU A 301 9.74 -16.58 38.57
CA LEU A 301 9.02 -15.37 39.02
C LEU A 301 7.61 -15.65 39.58
N ASP A 302 7.04 -16.81 39.26
CA ASP A 302 5.78 -17.29 39.82
C ASP A 302 6.03 -17.91 41.21
N GLU A 303 7.03 -18.80 41.29
CA GLU A 303 7.48 -19.45 42.52
C GLU A 303 8.02 -18.46 43.57
N SER A 304 8.73 -17.41 43.15
CA SER A 304 9.23 -16.35 44.04
C SER A 304 8.15 -15.34 44.47
N GLY A 305 6.93 -15.45 43.95
CA GLY A 305 5.83 -14.51 44.22
C GLY A 305 6.08 -13.09 43.68
N THR A 306 7.04 -12.90 42.77
CA THR A 306 7.45 -11.58 42.29
C THR A 306 6.39 -10.95 41.37
N THR A 307 6.15 -9.64 41.53
CA THR A 307 5.09 -8.87 40.84
C THR A 307 5.61 -7.93 39.76
N ASN A 308 6.93 -7.81 39.62
CA ASN A 308 7.59 -6.86 38.72
C ASN A 308 8.53 -7.63 37.76
N PRO A 309 8.76 -7.17 36.53
CA PRO A 309 9.76 -7.77 35.64
C PRO A 309 11.18 -7.60 36.21
N THR A 310 12.02 -8.61 36.01
CA THR A 310 13.46 -8.57 36.34
C THR A 310 14.30 -8.25 35.11
N SER A 311 15.54 -7.80 35.32
CA SER A 311 16.50 -7.54 34.22
C SER A 311 16.67 -8.77 33.34
N ASP A 312 16.80 -9.95 33.95
CA ASP A 312 16.96 -11.25 33.28
C ASP A 312 15.75 -11.57 32.39
N LEU A 313 14.54 -11.19 32.80
CA LEU A 313 13.31 -11.39 32.03
C LEU A 313 13.28 -10.45 30.82
N GLU A 314 13.61 -9.17 31.00
CA GLU A 314 13.72 -8.19 29.92
C GLU A 314 14.78 -8.60 28.89
N GLU A 315 15.93 -9.11 29.35
CA GLU A 315 16.98 -9.64 28.48
C GLU A 315 16.48 -10.86 27.69
N ALA A 316 15.80 -11.81 28.33
CA ALA A 316 15.21 -12.98 27.66
C ALA A 316 14.10 -12.61 26.65
N ILE A 317 13.29 -11.59 26.94
CA ILE A 317 12.31 -11.02 25.99
C ILE A 317 13.04 -10.48 24.75
N LEU A 318 14.05 -9.61 24.95
CA LEU A 318 14.83 -9.03 23.86
C LEU A 318 15.59 -10.08 23.05
N HIS A 319 16.09 -11.14 23.68
CA HIS A 319 16.74 -12.27 23.01
C HIS A 319 15.76 -13.08 22.14
N THR A 320 14.57 -13.38 22.67
CA THR A 320 13.51 -14.10 21.93
C THR A 320 13.04 -13.29 20.72
N LEU A 321 12.84 -11.96 20.87
CA LEU A 321 12.45 -11.06 19.78
C LEU A 321 13.52 -10.96 18.69
N ARG A 322 14.82 -10.90 19.07
CA ARG A 322 15.92 -10.93 18.10
C ARG A 322 15.93 -12.25 17.31
N ALA A 323 15.78 -13.39 17.99
CA ALA A 323 15.82 -14.71 17.34
C ALA A 323 14.68 -14.91 16.34
N VAL A 324 13.43 -14.53 16.68
CA VAL A 324 12.32 -14.64 15.72
C VAL A 324 12.41 -13.61 14.58
N ASN A 325 13.02 -12.44 14.83
CA ASN A 325 13.31 -11.49 13.75
C ASN A 325 14.38 -12.02 12.77
N ASP A 326 15.35 -12.81 13.24
CA ASP A 326 16.30 -13.51 12.35
C ASP A 326 15.57 -14.54 11.46
N VAL A 327 14.59 -15.29 12.00
CA VAL A 327 13.71 -16.18 11.21
C VAL A 327 12.94 -15.38 10.15
N LYS A 328 12.27 -14.29 10.56
CA LYS A 328 11.49 -13.40 9.68
C LYS A 328 12.32 -12.85 8.51
N LEU A 329 13.57 -12.46 8.76
CA LEU A 329 14.49 -12.02 7.72
C LEU A 329 14.92 -13.16 6.78
N GLN A 330 15.21 -14.35 7.32
CA GLN A 330 15.62 -15.51 6.51
C GLN A 330 14.49 -16.02 5.61
N LEU A 331 13.23 -16.05 6.09
CA LEU A 331 12.07 -16.38 5.27
C LEU A 331 11.94 -15.43 4.07
N ARG A 332 12.00 -14.11 4.32
CA ARG A 332 11.92 -13.09 3.26
C ARG A 332 13.04 -13.22 2.24
N ASN A 333 14.28 -13.44 2.70
CA ASN A 333 15.41 -13.62 1.80
C ASN A 333 15.25 -14.90 0.97
N THR A 334 14.78 -16.00 1.56
CA THR A 334 14.53 -17.27 0.85
C THR A 334 13.51 -17.10 -0.28
N ALA A 335 12.38 -16.43 -0.02
CA ALA A 335 11.38 -16.13 -1.06
C ALA A 335 11.94 -15.24 -2.20
N LEU A 336 12.71 -14.21 -1.85
CA LEU A 336 13.28 -13.28 -2.82
C LEU A 336 14.41 -13.90 -3.66
N GLU A 337 15.21 -14.79 -3.07
CA GLU A 337 16.26 -15.55 -3.77
C GLU A 337 15.65 -16.57 -4.75
N GLN A 338 14.59 -17.28 -4.35
CA GLN A 338 13.86 -18.20 -5.23
C GLN A 338 13.21 -17.47 -6.41
N ALA A 339 12.66 -16.26 -6.17
CA ALA A 339 12.15 -15.40 -7.24
C ALA A 339 13.24 -14.89 -8.20
N ASP A 340 14.40 -14.46 -7.68
CA ASP A 340 15.55 -14.07 -8.51
C ASP A 340 16.18 -15.26 -9.26
N GLU A 341 15.93 -16.50 -8.82
CA GLU A 341 16.36 -17.72 -9.51
C GLU A 341 15.39 -18.09 -10.65
N LEU A 342 14.08 -18.10 -10.37
CA LEU A 342 13.01 -18.22 -11.38
C LEU A 342 13.22 -17.23 -12.54
N PHE A 343 13.22 -15.93 -12.28
CA PHE A 343 13.32 -14.88 -13.31
C PHE A 343 14.67 -14.83 -14.04
N ARG A 344 15.67 -15.60 -13.61
CA ARG A 344 16.99 -15.72 -14.25
C ARG A 344 17.10 -16.97 -15.12
N LEU A 345 16.31 -18.00 -14.82
CA LEU A 345 16.34 -19.30 -15.50
C LEU A 345 15.27 -19.44 -16.59
N THR A 346 14.21 -18.62 -16.57
CA THR A 346 13.10 -18.71 -17.55
C THR A 346 12.92 -17.43 -18.35
N ASP A 347 13.06 -17.52 -19.69
CA ASP A 347 12.52 -16.54 -20.64
C ASP A 347 11.07 -16.91 -20.96
N GLU A 348 10.14 -16.27 -20.27
CA GLU A 348 8.71 -16.54 -20.41
C GLU A 348 8.16 -16.14 -21.79
N PHE A 349 8.80 -15.21 -22.50
CA PHE A 349 8.41 -14.91 -23.87
C PHE A 349 8.77 -16.07 -24.81
N ASP A 350 9.91 -16.72 -24.63
CA ASP A 350 10.24 -17.93 -25.39
C ASP A 350 9.29 -19.09 -25.02
N ILE A 351 9.07 -19.37 -23.73
CA ILE A 351 8.16 -20.45 -23.26
C ILE A 351 6.78 -20.34 -23.91
N ILE A 352 6.13 -19.17 -23.86
CA ILE A 352 4.84 -18.92 -24.52
C ILE A 352 4.90 -19.14 -26.03
N ASN A 353 5.97 -18.66 -26.69
CA ASN A 353 6.10 -18.77 -28.14
C ASN A 353 6.32 -20.23 -28.58
N GLN A 354 7.17 -20.99 -27.89
CA GLN A 354 7.38 -22.42 -28.19
C GLN A 354 6.12 -23.25 -27.91
N LEU A 355 5.38 -22.95 -26.84
CA LEU A 355 4.09 -23.58 -26.53
C LEU A 355 3.09 -23.33 -27.68
N ARG A 356 2.87 -22.05 -28.04
CA ARG A 356 1.96 -21.66 -29.14
C ARG A 356 2.36 -22.33 -30.46
N ASN A 357 3.66 -22.34 -30.79
CA ASN A 357 4.16 -22.91 -32.04
C ASN A 357 3.98 -24.44 -32.09
N THR A 358 4.29 -25.15 -31.00
CA THR A 358 4.18 -26.62 -30.92
C THR A 358 2.72 -27.08 -31.01
N PHE A 359 1.80 -26.41 -30.31
CA PHE A 359 0.37 -26.69 -30.41
C PHE A 359 -0.25 -26.28 -31.77
N LEU A 360 0.38 -25.36 -32.51
CA LEU A 360 -0.02 -25.01 -33.87
C LEU A 360 0.49 -26.04 -34.92
N THR A 361 1.62 -26.71 -34.68
CA THR A 361 2.10 -27.80 -35.56
C THR A 361 1.45 -29.15 -35.26
N GLY A 362 1.04 -29.39 -34.01
CA GLY A 362 0.32 -30.61 -33.61
C GLY A 362 1.19 -31.88 -33.56
N ASP A 363 2.50 -31.72 -33.36
CA ASP A 363 3.45 -32.84 -33.18
C ASP A 363 3.28 -33.47 -31.79
N PRO A 364 2.77 -34.71 -31.67
CA PRO A 364 2.35 -35.27 -30.39
C PRO A 364 3.51 -35.61 -29.44
N GLU A 365 4.72 -35.87 -29.94
CA GLU A 365 5.88 -36.13 -29.07
C GLU A 365 6.29 -34.83 -28.38
N ARG A 366 6.54 -33.78 -29.18
CA ARG A 366 6.90 -32.44 -28.68
C ARG A 366 5.80 -31.80 -27.83
N LEU A 367 4.54 -32.06 -28.15
CA LEU A 367 3.41 -31.50 -27.39
C LEU A 367 3.45 -31.97 -25.94
N ASN A 368 3.71 -33.25 -25.68
CA ASN A 368 3.82 -33.77 -24.32
C ASN A 368 5.00 -33.16 -23.55
N ASP A 369 6.16 -33.01 -24.20
CA ASP A 369 7.34 -32.36 -23.61
C ASP A 369 7.04 -30.89 -23.25
N TYR A 370 6.42 -30.13 -24.15
CA TYR A 370 6.08 -28.72 -23.89
C TYR A 370 4.92 -28.52 -22.90
N VAL A 371 3.94 -29.43 -22.86
CA VAL A 371 2.93 -29.47 -21.78
C VAL A 371 3.62 -29.63 -20.44
N LYS A 372 4.61 -30.53 -20.34
CA LYS A 372 5.36 -30.71 -19.10
C LYS A 372 6.19 -29.47 -18.76
N ILE A 373 6.97 -28.92 -19.69
CA ILE A 373 7.81 -27.73 -19.46
C ILE A 373 6.96 -26.54 -18.98
N PHE A 374 5.77 -26.34 -19.56
CA PHE A 374 4.86 -25.28 -19.13
C PHE A 374 4.27 -25.55 -17.73
N SER A 375 3.84 -26.78 -17.43
CA SER A 375 3.38 -27.15 -16.07
C SER A 375 4.48 -26.99 -15.03
N ASP A 376 5.68 -27.53 -15.28
CA ASP A 376 6.86 -27.42 -14.40
C ASP A 376 7.25 -25.93 -14.16
N HIS A 377 6.97 -25.03 -15.11
CA HIS A 377 7.11 -23.57 -14.97
C HIS A 377 5.99 -22.94 -14.14
N CYS A 378 4.72 -23.24 -14.45
CA CYS A 378 3.56 -22.71 -13.72
C CYS A 378 3.60 -23.08 -12.24
N ASP A 379 4.00 -24.31 -11.90
CA ASP A 379 4.18 -24.77 -10.53
C ASP A 379 5.27 -23.93 -9.81
N HIS A 380 6.40 -23.65 -10.46
CA HIS A 380 7.45 -22.80 -9.89
C HIS A 380 7.00 -21.34 -9.69
N VAL A 381 6.22 -20.78 -10.63
CA VAL A 381 5.65 -19.43 -10.52
C VAL A 381 4.62 -19.34 -9.38
N GLY A 382 3.75 -20.34 -9.26
CA GLY A 382 2.76 -20.44 -8.17
C GLY A 382 3.42 -20.62 -6.80
N GLU A 383 4.46 -21.44 -6.73
CA GLU A 383 5.27 -21.64 -5.51
C GLU A 383 5.93 -20.33 -5.05
N VAL A 384 6.60 -19.61 -5.97
CA VAL A 384 7.20 -18.30 -5.67
C VAL A 384 6.13 -17.31 -5.21
N CYS A 385 4.94 -17.30 -5.82
CA CYS A 385 3.83 -16.46 -5.38
C CYS A 385 3.37 -16.79 -3.95
N ARG A 386 3.31 -18.08 -3.55
CA ARG A 386 2.94 -18.50 -2.19
C ARG A 386 3.99 -18.11 -1.15
N LEU A 387 5.28 -18.29 -1.44
CA LEU A 387 6.35 -17.88 -0.52
C LEU A 387 6.39 -16.36 -0.34
N LEU A 388 6.15 -15.59 -1.41
CA LEU A 388 6.01 -14.13 -1.33
C LEU A 388 4.80 -13.71 -0.49
N HIS A 389 3.63 -14.34 -0.69
CA HIS A 389 2.44 -14.11 0.13
C HIS A 389 2.75 -14.29 1.63
N ASN A 390 3.46 -15.35 2.00
CA ASN A 390 3.79 -15.65 3.40
C ASN A 390 4.71 -14.63 4.08
N VAL A 391 5.58 -13.93 3.35
CA VAL A 391 6.52 -12.92 3.90
C VAL A 391 6.04 -11.47 3.73
N THR A 392 4.88 -11.29 3.10
CA THR A 392 4.33 -9.97 2.77
C THR A 392 3.82 -9.25 4.01
N THR A 393 4.23 -7.99 4.20
CA THR A 393 3.99 -7.22 5.44
C THR A 393 2.79 -6.28 5.41
N SER A 394 2.14 -6.08 4.25
CA SER A 394 1.00 -5.18 4.06
C SER A 394 -0.26 -5.98 3.74
N GLU A 395 -1.37 -5.70 4.43
CA GLU A 395 -2.67 -6.38 4.21
C GLU A 395 -3.11 -6.31 2.74
N THR A 396 -2.98 -5.13 2.11
CA THR A 396 -3.30 -4.92 0.69
C THR A 396 -2.47 -5.82 -0.23
N LEU A 397 -1.18 -6.01 0.07
CA LEU A 397 -0.33 -6.93 -0.67
C LEU A 397 -0.64 -8.40 -0.35
N GLN A 398 -1.03 -8.75 0.89
CA GLN A 398 -1.45 -10.11 1.26
C GLN A 398 -2.72 -10.52 0.47
N ILE A 399 -3.70 -9.62 0.34
CA ILE A 399 -4.90 -9.84 -0.48
C ILE A 399 -4.53 -10.03 -1.96
N TYR A 400 -3.72 -9.14 -2.54
CA TYR A 400 -3.36 -9.22 -3.95
C TYR A 400 -2.51 -10.47 -4.29
N SER A 401 -1.51 -10.78 -3.47
CA SER A 401 -0.67 -11.98 -3.65
C SER A 401 -1.49 -13.26 -3.55
N LYS A 402 -2.43 -13.38 -2.60
CA LYS A 402 -3.28 -14.58 -2.51
C LYS A 402 -4.21 -14.73 -3.72
N ILE A 403 -4.82 -13.64 -4.17
CA ILE A 403 -5.73 -13.68 -5.32
C ILE A 403 -4.96 -14.06 -6.60
N THR A 404 -3.73 -13.59 -6.76
CA THR A 404 -2.86 -13.99 -7.88
C THR A 404 -2.39 -15.44 -7.75
N GLU A 405 -2.02 -15.94 -6.57
CA GLU A 405 -1.72 -17.36 -6.35
C GLU A 405 -2.92 -18.25 -6.75
N ASN A 406 -4.12 -17.90 -6.28
CA ASN A 406 -5.35 -18.61 -6.65
C ASN A 406 -5.59 -18.57 -8.16
N HIS A 407 -5.39 -17.43 -8.82
CA HIS A 407 -5.55 -17.31 -10.27
C HIS A 407 -4.47 -18.09 -11.05
N ILE A 408 -3.22 -18.18 -10.58
CA ILE A 408 -2.19 -19.03 -11.18
C ILE A 408 -2.64 -20.49 -11.16
N ASN A 409 -3.08 -20.99 -10.00
CA ASN A 409 -3.54 -22.36 -9.81
C ASN A 409 -4.78 -22.67 -10.68
N VAL A 410 -5.68 -21.70 -10.88
CA VAL A 410 -6.92 -21.88 -11.67
C VAL A 410 -6.68 -21.73 -13.18
N PHE A 411 -5.84 -20.79 -13.63
CA PHE A 411 -5.72 -20.44 -15.05
C PHE A 411 -4.54 -21.08 -15.79
N SER A 412 -3.51 -21.60 -15.10
CA SER A 412 -2.43 -22.37 -15.75
C SER A 412 -2.96 -23.58 -16.55
N PRO A 413 -3.88 -24.41 -16.01
CA PRO A 413 -4.53 -25.46 -16.79
C PRO A 413 -5.39 -24.92 -17.95
N GLN A 414 -5.92 -23.69 -17.83
CA GLN A 414 -6.77 -23.10 -18.87
C GLN A 414 -5.99 -22.59 -20.08
N VAL A 415 -4.72 -22.18 -19.91
CA VAL A 415 -3.80 -21.96 -21.03
C VAL A 415 -3.61 -23.25 -21.81
N LEU A 416 -3.36 -24.37 -21.11
CA LEU A 416 -3.22 -25.69 -21.75
C LEU A 416 -4.52 -26.13 -22.46
N ASN A 417 -5.69 -25.92 -21.85
CA ASN A 417 -6.98 -26.20 -22.50
C ASN A 417 -7.25 -25.34 -23.75
N ALA A 418 -6.81 -24.08 -23.76
CA ALA A 418 -6.86 -23.23 -24.95
C ALA A 418 -5.91 -23.74 -26.05
N CYS A 419 -4.71 -24.20 -25.66
CA CYS A 419 -3.75 -24.89 -26.53
C CYS A 419 -4.32 -26.19 -27.11
N PHE A 420 -4.93 -27.06 -26.31
CA PHE A 420 -5.61 -28.28 -26.80
C PHE A 420 -6.77 -27.95 -27.75
N THR A 421 -7.55 -26.90 -27.46
CA THR A 421 -8.60 -26.39 -28.37
C THR A 421 -8.01 -25.94 -29.71
N LEU A 422 -6.81 -25.33 -29.72
CA LEU A 422 -6.11 -24.98 -30.95
C LEU A 422 -5.61 -26.22 -31.71
N CYS A 423 -5.02 -27.20 -31.03
CA CYS A 423 -4.55 -28.44 -31.67
C CYS A 423 -5.68 -29.28 -32.28
N ALA A 424 -6.87 -29.28 -31.67
CA ALA A 424 -8.06 -29.90 -32.23
C ALA A 424 -8.59 -29.17 -33.48
N TYR A 425 -8.38 -27.85 -33.58
CA TYR A 425 -8.91 -27.00 -34.65
C TYR A 425 -7.88 -25.97 -35.16
N PRO A 426 -6.74 -26.38 -35.75
CA PRO A 426 -5.60 -25.49 -36.05
C PRO A 426 -5.89 -24.41 -37.12
N ASN A 427 -6.96 -24.59 -37.89
CA ASN A 427 -7.47 -23.62 -38.87
C ASN A 427 -8.56 -22.70 -38.30
N SER A 428 -9.02 -22.91 -37.07
CA SER A 428 -10.03 -22.08 -36.42
C SER A 428 -9.40 -20.79 -35.89
N ARG A 429 -9.73 -19.66 -36.54
CA ARG A 429 -9.36 -18.34 -36.01
C ARG A 429 -9.91 -18.13 -34.60
N ILE A 430 -11.10 -18.64 -34.29
CA ILE A 430 -11.71 -18.51 -32.96
C ILE A 430 -10.91 -19.26 -31.88
N ALA A 431 -10.29 -20.39 -32.22
CA ALA A 431 -9.39 -21.10 -31.29
C ALA A 431 -8.09 -20.32 -31.04
N LYS A 432 -7.54 -19.68 -32.08
CA LYS A 432 -6.35 -18.79 -31.97
C LYS A 432 -6.67 -17.55 -31.14
N ASP A 433 -7.72 -16.82 -31.52
CA ASP A 433 -8.22 -15.63 -30.81
C ASP A 433 -8.51 -15.96 -29.32
N ASN A 434 -8.89 -17.19 -28.98
CA ASN A 434 -9.04 -17.65 -27.59
C ASN A 434 -7.71 -17.92 -26.89
N LEU A 435 -6.78 -18.64 -27.53
CA LEU A 435 -5.47 -18.91 -26.95
C LEU A 435 -4.71 -17.61 -26.61
N GLU A 436 -4.68 -16.64 -27.53
CA GLU A 436 -4.00 -15.37 -27.25
C GLU A 436 -4.56 -14.67 -26.00
N VAL A 437 -5.87 -14.71 -25.78
CA VAL A 437 -6.51 -14.05 -24.61
C VAL A 437 -6.25 -14.79 -23.29
N PHE A 438 -6.04 -16.11 -23.30
CA PHE A 438 -5.56 -16.84 -22.11
C PHE A 438 -4.06 -16.63 -21.86
N LEU A 439 -3.24 -16.52 -22.92
CA LEU A 439 -1.81 -16.19 -22.81
C LEU A 439 -1.60 -14.76 -22.29
N ASP A 440 -2.34 -13.77 -22.80
CA ASP A 440 -2.33 -12.38 -22.31
C ASP A 440 -2.65 -12.33 -20.80
N PHE A 441 -3.62 -13.14 -20.34
CA PHE A 441 -3.96 -13.21 -18.92
C PHE A 441 -2.86 -13.88 -18.08
N TRP A 442 -2.20 -14.92 -18.61
CA TRP A 442 -1.06 -15.56 -17.95
C TRP A 442 0.15 -14.63 -17.83
N ILE A 443 0.51 -13.90 -18.90
CA ILE A 443 1.54 -12.84 -18.88
C ILE A 443 1.22 -11.78 -17.81
N ILE A 444 -0.07 -11.43 -17.67
CA ILE A 444 -0.54 -10.51 -16.64
C ILE A 444 -0.30 -11.06 -15.22
N LEU A 445 -0.58 -12.34 -14.95
CA LEU A 445 -0.32 -12.96 -13.66
C LEU A 445 1.19 -13.02 -13.35
N TYR A 446 2.01 -13.46 -14.30
CA TYR A 446 3.47 -13.48 -14.17
C TYR A 446 4.06 -12.09 -13.88
N SER A 447 3.53 -11.06 -14.56
CA SER A 447 3.89 -9.65 -14.32
C SER A 447 3.44 -9.14 -12.95
N ASP A 448 2.23 -9.50 -12.50
CA ASP A 448 1.74 -9.16 -11.16
C ASP A 448 2.63 -9.83 -10.06
N VAL A 449 3.09 -11.08 -10.25
CA VAL A 449 4.11 -11.72 -9.37
C VAL A 449 5.44 -10.98 -9.37
N HIS A 450 5.95 -10.61 -10.55
CA HIS A 450 7.18 -9.83 -10.67
C HIS A 450 7.08 -8.44 -10.01
N GLN A 451 5.88 -7.87 -9.88
CA GLN A 451 5.66 -6.67 -9.09
C GLN A 451 5.68 -6.96 -7.58
N TYR A 452 5.07 -8.04 -7.10
CA TYR A 452 5.13 -8.40 -5.66
C TYR A 452 6.57 -8.62 -5.16
N VAL A 453 7.48 -9.10 -6.01
CA VAL A 453 8.91 -9.23 -5.69
C VAL A 453 9.57 -7.87 -5.43
N LYS A 454 9.17 -6.81 -6.16
CA LYS A 454 9.65 -5.44 -5.94
C LYS A 454 9.05 -4.86 -4.67
N ASP A 455 7.73 -4.94 -4.52
CA ASP A 455 7.04 -4.41 -3.35
C ASP A 455 7.52 -5.07 -2.05
N THR A 456 7.75 -6.39 -2.05
CA THR A 456 8.34 -7.14 -0.91
C THR A 456 9.76 -6.68 -0.56
N ARG A 457 10.53 -6.18 -1.54
CA ARG A 457 11.83 -5.52 -1.31
C ARG A 457 11.65 -4.10 -0.78
N GLU A 458 10.76 -3.32 -1.38
CA GLU A 458 10.58 -1.89 -1.09
C GLU A 458 9.94 -1.65 0.29
N CYS A 459 9.04 -2.54 0.75
CA CYS A 459 8.51 -2.55 2.12
C CYS A 459 9.60 -2.64 3.20
N SER A 460 10.83 -3.09 2.88
CA SER A 460 11.95 -3.07 3.83
C SER A 460 12.45 -1.67 4.20
N THR A 461 12.04 -0.64 3.45
CA THR A 461 12.50 0.76 3.63
C THR A 461 11.52 1.63 4.42
N GLY A 462 10.40 1.09 4.89
CA GLY A 462 9.39 1.82 5.66
C GLY A 462 8.46 2.73 4.83
N VAL A 463 8.44 2.57 3.51
CA VAL A 463 7.60 3.34 2.60
C VAL A 463 6.31 2.56 2.26
N ASP A 464 5.15 3.10 2.65
CA ASP A 464 3.83 2.60 2.26
C ASP A 464 3.55 2.88 0.77
N LEU A 465 3.39 1.84 -0.05
CA LEU A 465 3.17 1.94 -1.52
C LEU A 465 1.71 1.70 -1.95
N SER A 466 0.74 2.04 -1.10
CA SER A 466 -0.70 1.82 -1.31
C SER A 466 -1.34 2.56 -2.51
N GLY A 467 -0.55 3.37 -3.23
CA GLY A 467 -0.97 4.13 -4.41
C GLY A 467 -0.80 3.44 -5.78
N ASN A 468 0.13 2.49 -5.93
CA ASN A 468 0.50 1.97 -7.27
C ASN A 468 -0.55 1.05 -7.90
N TYR A 469 -1.28 0.25 -7.11
CA TYR A 469 -2.20 -0.76 -7.62
C TYR A 469 -3.42 -0.22 -8.37
N ALA A 470 -3.77 1.04 -8.16
CA ALA A 470 -4.90 1.71 -8.80
C ALA A 470 -4.56 2.32 -10.18
N ASN A 471 -3.28 2.51 -10.51
CA ASN A 471 -2.84 3.27 -11.70
C ASN A 471 -1.60 2.65 -12.36
N TYR A 472 -1.71 1.42 -12.86
CA TYR A 472 -0.80 0.90 -13.89
C TYR A 472 -1.53 0.72 -15.22
N PRO A 473 -1.29 1.58 -16.22
CA PRO A 473 -1.79 1.34 -17.57
C PRO A 473 -1.01 0.18 -18.21
N GLY A 474 -1.71 -0.67 -18.97
CA GLY A 474 -1.05 -1.54 -19.95
C GLY A 474 -0.25 -0.69 -20.94
N ASN A 475 0.88 -1.21 -21.43
CA ASN A 475 1.92 -0.42 -22.10
C ASN A 475 1.40 0.36 -23.33
N GLY A 476 1.06 1.62 -23.13
CA GLY A 476 0.40 2.48 -24.11
C GLY A 476 0.01 3.83 -23.51
N SER A 477 0.43 4.92 -24.16
CA SER A 477 0.32 6.28 -23.64
C SER A 477 -1.13 6.73 -23.42
N CYS A 478 -1.49 7.12 -22.19
CA CYS A 478 -2.76 7.78 -21.89
C CYS A 478 -2.54 9.07 -21.10
N SER A 479 -2.72 10.21 -21.78
CA SER A 479 -2.75 11.53 -21.15
C SER A 479 -4.04 11.71 -20.32
N GLN A 480 -3.98 12.51 -19.27
CA GLN A 480 -5.16 12.83 -18.46
C GLN A 480 -6.24 13.54 -19.29
N SER A 481 -7.51 13.36 -18.89
CA SER A 481 -8.74 13.83 -19.57
C SER A 481 -9.11 13.05 -20.84
N GLY A 482 -9.66 11.84 -20.64
CA GLY A 482 -10.29 11.02 -21.66
C GLY A 482 -11.29 10.04 -21.05
N SER A 483 -12.40 9.75 -21.75
CA SER A 483 -13.41 8.79 -21.27
C SER A 483 -12.88 7.35 -21.32
N VAL A 484 -13.06 6.58 -20.24
CA VAL A 484 -12.65 5.17 -20.16
C VAL A 484 -13.50 4.34 -21.12
N ARG A 485 -12.96 4.07 -22.31
CA ARG A 485 -13.62 3.31 -23.35
C ARG A 485 -13.32 1.81 -23.22
N TRP A 486 -14.25 1.10 -22.59
CA TRP A 486 -14.32 -0.36 -22.65
C TRP A 486 -14.23 -0.90 -24.09
N PRO A 487 -13.70 -2.12 -24.32
CA PRO A 487 -13.60 -2.72 -25.65
C PRO A 487 -14.93 -2.63 -26.41
N GLY A 488 -14.93 -1.88 -27.51
CA GLY A 488 -16.16 -1.46 -28.16
C GLY A 488 -16.98 -2.65 -28.67
N ILE A 489 -18.21 -2.79 -28.17
CA ILE A 489 -19.20 -3.76 -28.65
C ILE A 489 -19.23 -3.68 -30.19
N PRO A 490 -19.03 -4.81 -30.92
CA PRO A 490 -19.07 -4.81 -32.38
C PRO A 490 -20.40 -4.26 -32.89
N ASN A 491 -20.35 -3.06 -33.47
CA ASN A 491 -21.55 -2.35 -33.90
C ASN A 491 -22.26 -3.14 -35.01
N THR A 492 -23.58 -3.33 -34.90
CA THR A 492 -24.34 -4.39 -35.57
C THR A 492 -24.58 -4.19 -37.08
N LYS A 493 -23.70 -3.44 -37.76
CA LYS A 493 -23.71 -3.19 -39.21
C LYS A 493 -22.69 -4.00 -40.00
N GLY A 494 -21.87 -4.83 -39.35
CA GLY A 494 -20.86 -5.69 -40.01
C GLY A 494 -21.36 -7.04 -40.56
N ALA A 495 -22.64 -7.39 -40.37
CA ALA A 495 -23.16 -8.73 -40.64
C ALA A 495 -23.58 -9.02 -42.10
N GLN A 496 -23.35 -8.09 -43.04
CA GLN A 496 -23.73 -8.24 -44.46
C GLN A 496 -22.61 -7.81 -45.43
N GLN A 497 -21.41 -8.39 -45.30
CA GLN A 497 -20.46 -8.46 -46.41
C GLN A 497 -19.49 -9.64 -46.26
N VAL A 498 -19.83 -10.75 -46.91
CA VAL A 498 -18.92 -11.89 -47.13
C VAL A 498 -18.74 -12.08 -48.63
N GLN A 499 -17.81 -11.33 -49.23
CA GLN A 499 -17.16 -11.62 -50.52
C GLN A 499 -16.08 -10.57 -50.88
N ALA A 500 -15.21 -10.96 -51.82
CA ALA A 500 -14.22 -10.16 -52.57
C ALA A 500 -12.81 -9.90 -51.97
N GLN A 501 -11.86 -10.67 -52.55
CA GLN A 501 -10.53 -10.23 -53.06
C GLN A 501 -9.30 -10.18 -52.13
N GLN A 502 -8.12 -10.14 -52.78
CA GLN A 502 -6.78 -10.54 -52.30
C GLN A 502 -5.71 -9.48 -52.67
N SER A 503 -4.47 -9.62 -52.16
CA SER A 503 -3.24 -8.85 -52.52
C SER A 503 -3.25 -7.35 -52.13
N VAL A 504 -2.13 -6.65 -51.91
CA VAL A 504 -0.75 -6.70 -52.47
C VAL A 504 0.35 -6.80 -51.36
N GLN A 505 1.63 -6.87 -51.73
CA GLN A 505 2.78 -7.29 -50.89
C GLN A 505 4.06 -6.41 -51.12
N GLN A 506 4.99 -6.37 -50.15
CA GLN A 506 6.36 -5.76 -50.20
C GLN A 506 6.43 -4.21 -50.28
N GLN A 507 7.51 -3.47 -49.96
CA GLN A 507 8.92 -3.71 -49.56
C GLN A 507 9.23 -2.97 -48.21
N VAL A 508 10.28 -3.17 -47.37
CA VAL A 508 11.59 -3.89 -47.32
C VAL A 508 12.87 -3.00 -47.38
N SER A 509 13.51 -2.81 -46.21
CA SER A 509 14.92 -2.37 -45.91
C SER A 509 15.35 -0.92 -46.26
N SER A 510 16.43 -0.31 -45.71
CA SER A 510 17.64 -0.77 -44.96
C SER A 510 18.05 0.28 -43.84
N GLN A 511 19.23 0.39 -43.17
CA GLN A 511 20.56 -0.27 -43.19
C GLN A 511 21.39 -0.08 -41.87
N SER A 512 22.74 -0.09 -41.98
CA SER A 512 23.88 0.03 -41.02
C SER A 512 24.07 1.40 -40.32
N GLN A 513 24.62 1.57 -39.10
CA GLN A 513 25.91 1.12 -38.44
C GLN A 513 27.22 1.80 -38.93
N GLN A 514 28.07 2.30 -38.00
CA GLN A 514 29.44 1.77 -37.67
C GLN A 514 30.41 2.70 -36.87
N THR A 515 30.95 2.21 -35.73
CA THR A 515 32.34 2.38 -35.15
C THR A 515 32.90 3.82 -34.86
N VAL A 516 34.03 4.09 -34.17
CA VAL A 516 35.32 3.40 -33.84
C VAL A 516 35.81 3.68 -32.38
N GLN A 517 36.91 3.05 -31.96
CA GLN A 517 37.46 2.78 -30.62
C GLN A 517 38.48 3.82 -30.04
N GLN A 518 38.90 3.59 -28.77
CA GLN A 518 40.19 3.97 -28.11
C GLN A 518 40.43 5.48 -27.77
N GLN A 519 41.26 5.89 -26.78
CA GLN A 519 42.47 5.30 -26.18
C GLN A 519 42.79 5.85 -24.74
N GLN A 520 43.85 5.37 -24.05
CA GLN A 520 44.38 5.89 -22.76
C GLN A 520 45.81 6.48 -22.90
N PRO A 521 46.21 7.41 -22.00
CA PRO A 521 47.42 7.26 -21.16
C PRO A 521 47.10 7.58 -19.66
N VAL A 522 47.77 7.11 -18.58
CA VAL A 522 49.13 6.61 -18.24
C VAL A 522 50.00 7.60 -17.42
N ILE A 523 50.02 7.36 -16.09
CA ILE A 523 51.10 7.56 -15.09
C ILE A 523 51.70 8.97 -14.82
N LEU A 524 51.64 9.42 -13.55
CA LEU A 524 52.82 9.76 -12.69
C LEU A 524 52.41 10.06 -11.23
N GLY A 525 53.26 9.70 -10.25
CA GLY A 525 53.13 10.04 -8.81
C GLY A 525 54.08 11.17 -8.38
N PRO A 526 54.17 11.55 -7.08
CA PRO A 526 54.89 10.67 -6.13
C PRO A 526 54.44 10.66 -4.63
N ASN A 527 54.87 9.58 -3.96
CA ASN A 527 55.05 9.24 -2.53
C ASN A 527 54.82 10.26 -1.39
N GLY A 528 54.32 9.74 -0.25
CA GLY A 528 54.32 10.41 1.07
C GLY A 528 53.99 9.50 2.27
N SER A 529 54.87 8.56 2.61
CA SER A 529 55.00 7.80 3.89
C SER A 529 53.76 7.41 4.72
N MET A 530 53.54 6.10 4.90
CA MET A 530 52.79 5.52 6.04
C MET A 530 53.71 5.22 7.23
N ASP A 531 53.15 5.21 8.45
CA ASP A 531 53.75 4.62 9.66
C ASP A 531 52.71 3.68 10.31
N PRO A 532 52.96 2.37 10.52
CA PRO A 532 51.90 1.39 10.83
C PRO A 532 51.91 0.88 12.28
N ASN A 533 50.98 1.34 13.14
CA ASN A 533 50.59 0.66 14.40
C ASN A 533 49.29 1.22 15.04
N ASP A 534 48.12 0.67 14.69
CA ASP A 534 46.96 0.55 15.60
C ASP A 534 45.90 -0.46 15.04
N PRO A 535 45.55 -1.56 15.74
CA PRO A 535 44.62 -2.57 15.23
C PRO A 535 43.25 -2.58 15.94
N THR A 536 42.28 -1.79 15.46
CA THR A 536 40.85 -1.90 15.88
C THR A 536 39.87 -1.92 14.69
N MET A 537 39.55 -3.12 14.18
CA MET A 537 38.45 -3.32 13.23
C MET A 537 37.14 -3.56 13.99
N GLY A 538 36.31 -2.50 14.12
CA GLY A 538 34.95 -2.56 14.65
C GLY A 538 33.89 -2.42 13.55
N HIS A 539 32.75 -3.10 13.68
CA HIS A 539 31.69 -3.09 12.67
C HIS A 539 31.10 -1.69 12.43
N GLY A 540 30.93 -1.33 11.15
CA GLY A 540 30.43 -0.02 10.75
C GLY A 540 28.95 0.20 11.10
N LYS A 541 28.67 1.23 11.92
CA LYS A 541 27.35 1.86 11.99
C LYS A 541 27.06 2.67 10.73
N VAL A 542 25.78 2.82 10.39
CA VAL A 542 25.33 3.80 9.40
C VAL A 542 25.54 5.22 9.98
N PRO A 543 26.25 6.13 9.29
CA PRO A 543 26.41 7.51 9.73
C PRO A 543 25.16 8.36 9.37
N GLY A 544 24.81 9.35 10.21
CA GLY A 544 23.81 10.38 9.89
C GLY A 544 22.45 10.27 10.60
N SER A 545 22.30 9.44 11.63
CA SER A 545 21.04 9.36 12.39
C SER A 545 20.89 10.54 13.36
N VAL A 546 19.78 11.27 13.27
CA VAL A 546 19.33 12.20 14.32
C VAL A 546 18.33 11.46 15.20
N ASP A 547 18.63 11.33 16.49
CA ASP A 547 17.73 10.66 17.42
C ASP A 547 16.61 11.61 17.85
N LEU A 548 15.53 11.60 17.06
CA LEU A 548 14.33 12.44 17.22
C LEU A 548 13.62 12.26 18.57
N GLU A 549 13.95 11.21 19.34
CA GLU A 549 13.40 10.92 20.67
C GLU A 549 14.19 11.58 21.82
N THR A 550 15.45 11.96 21.59
CA THR A 550 16.35 12.58 22.59
C THR A 550 16.76 14.01 22.22
N GLY A 551 16.76 14.33 20.93
CA GLY A 551 17.27 15.60 20.39
C GLY A 551 18.80 15.62 20.19
N GLU A 552 19.50 14.53 20.51
CA GLU A 552 20.94 14.42 20.24
C GLU A 552 21.18 14.19 18.74
N THR A 553 21.82 15.16 18.09
CA THR A 553 22.42 14.97 16.76
C THR A 553 23.72 14.19 16.93
N ASP A 554 23.88 13.07 16.21
CA ASP A 554 25.09 12.25 16.26
C ASP A 554 26.37 13.08 15.98
N LYS A 555 27.49 12.67 16.58
CA LYS A 555 28.69 13.50 16.83
C LYS A 555 29.51 13.87 15.58
N ASN A 556 28.96 13.65 14.38
CA ASN A 556 29.58 13.94 13.09
C ASN A 556 29.17 15.29 12.47
N TRP A 557 28.11 15.97 12.92
CA TRP A 557 27.92 17.37 12.52
C TRP A 557 28.95 18.26 13.22
N PRO A 558 29.59 19.22 12.51
CA PRO A 558 30.60 20.08 13.12
C PRO A 558 30.00 20.94 14.23
N SER A 559 30.44 20.68 15.46
CA SER A 559 29.99 21.36 16.69
C SER A 559 30.89 22.53 17.13
N ASN A 560 31.99 22.79 16.40
CA ASN A 560 32.81 23.99 16.55
C ASN A 560 32.51 25.01 15.44
N ASN A 561 32.91 26.27 15.68
CA ASN A 561 32.50 27.54 15.04
C ASN A 561 32.40 27.62 13.50
N ALA A 562 32.87 26.63 12.73
CA ALA A 562 32.67 26.59 11.27
C ALA A 562 31.21 26.33 10.85
N SER A 563 30.29 26.01 11.77
CA SER A 563 28.88 25.71 11.43
C SER A 563 27.95 26.92 11.31
N GLU A 564 28.40 28.14 11.65
CA GLU A 564 27.55 29.35 11.58
C GLU A 564 27.39 29.88 10.14
N ASP A 565 28.45 29.81 9.34
CA ASP A 565 28.49 30.24 7.93
C ASP A 565 27.72 29.32 6.96
N ASN A 566 27.41 28.09 7.38
CA ASN A 566 26.72 27.12 6.53
C ASN A 566 25.19 27.23 6.64
N ASP A 567 24.60 27.98 5.71
CA ASP A 567 23.14 28.18 5.62
C ASP A 567 22.33 26.86 5.45
N ILE A 568 22.90 25.79 4.86
CA ILE A 568 22.24 24.47 4.75
C ILE A 568 22.12 23.84 6.15
N VAL A 569 23.25 23.69 6.85
CA VAL A 569 23.31 23.05 8.17
C VAL A 569 22.55 23.87 9.22
N ARG A 570 22.61 25.21 9.16
CA ARG A 570 21.87 26.07 10.10
C ARG A 570 20.35 25.92 9.96
N ARG A 571 19.82 25.78 8.74
CA ARG A 571 18.38 25.47 8.53
C ARG A 571 18.02 24.05 8.96
N ALA A 572 18.89 23.06 8.72
CA ALA A 572 18.66 21.69 9.16
C ALA A 572 18.61 21.57 10.70
N LYS A 573 19.52 22.23 11.42
CA LYS A 573 19.48 22.35 12.89
C LYS A 573 18.18 23.04 13.37
N ALA A 574 17.73 24.10 12.70
CA ALA A 574 16.47 24.78 13.04
C ALA A 574 15.24 23.87 12.86
N MET A 575 15.15 23.12 11.76
CA MET A 575 14.06 22.14 11.54
C MET A 575 14.12 20.98 12.53
N SER A 576 15.31 20.52 12.90
CA SER A 576 15.50 19.50 13.95
C SER A 576 14.97 19.99 15.31
N GLN A 577 15.21 21.24 15.69
CA GLN A 577 14.62 21.84 16.89
C GLN A 577 13.10 21.95 16.79
N MET A 578 12.56 22.33 15.62
CA MET A 578 11.11 22.38 15.42
C MET A 578 10.46 21.00 15.63
N ALA A 579 11.04 19.94 15.06
CA ALA A 579 10.57 18.57 15.23
C ALA A 579 10.76 18.03 16.66
N LEU A 580 11.83 18.41 17.36
CA LEU A 580 12.02 18.07 18.77
C LEU A 580 10.91 18.66 19.65
N ASN A 581 10.58 19.94 19.47
CA ASN A 581 9.46 20.58 20.20
C ASN A 581 8.12 19.87 19.91
N MET A 582 7.92 19.38 18.68
CA MET A 582 6.72 18.60 18.32
C MET A 582 6.69 17.22 19.00
N ASN A 583 7.82 16.53 19.15
CA ASN A 583 7.90 15.26 19.89
C ASN A 583 7.76 15.45 21.41
N GLN A 584 8.30 16.54 21.97
CA GLN A 584 8.12 16.85 23.40
C GLN A 584 6.64 17.07 23.75
N PHE A 585 5.88 17.72 22.88
CA PHE A 585 4.43 17.93 23.05
C PHE A 585 3.66 16.61 23.27
N THR A 586 4.00 15.52 22.57
CA THR A 586 3.30 14.22 22.75
C THR A 586 3.61 13.56 24.09
N ARG A 587 4.74 13.91 24.72
CA ARG A 587 5.12 13.48 26.08
C ARG A 587 4.57 14.41 27.18
N GLY A 588 3.97 15.55 26.81
CA GLY A 588 3.52 16.59 27.75
C GLY A 588 4.65 17.53 28.21
N GLU A 589 5.76 17.58 27.47
CA GLU A 589 6.96 18.35 27.75
C GLU A 589 7.14 19.52 26.74
N GLY A 590 8.06 20.45 27.04
CA GLY A 590 8.44 21.53 26.12
C GLY A 590 7.50 22.75 26.12
N ASP A 591 7.69 23.64 25.14
CA ASP A 591 7.04 24.96 25.08
C ASP A 591 5.61 24.96 24.50
N LEU A 592 5.26 23.94 23.71
CA LEU A 592 3.95 23.82 23.06
C LEU A 592 2.90 23.37 24.08
N LYS A 593 1.77 24.08 24.18
CA LYS A 593 0.77 23.88 25.26
C LYS A 593 -0.61 23.47 24.74
N THR A 594 -0.86 23.64 23.45
CA THR A 594 -2.11 23.28 22.78
C THR A 594 -1.85 22.52 21.48
N THR A 595 -2.82 21.73 21.03
CA THR A 595 -2.78 21.09 19.71
C THR A 595 -2.75 22.11 18.56
N GLN A 596 -3.24 23.33 18.79
CA GLN A 596 -3.11 24.42 17.81
C GLN A 596 -1.67 24.93 17.72
N ASP A 597 -0.92 24.95 18.82
CA ASP A 597 0.50 25.32 18.82
C ASP A 597 1.30 24.28 18.02
N LEU A 598 1.01 22.98 18.20
CA LEU A 598 1.59 21.89 17.41
C LEU A 598 1.30 22.04 15.91
N PHE A 599 0.06 22.31 15.54
CA PHE A 599 -0.31 22.50 14.12
C PHE A 599 0.39 23.74 13.53
N THR A 600 0.51 24.83 14.29
CA THR A 600 1.22 26.04 13.87
C THR A 600 2.73 25.78 13.71
N GLN A 601 3.33 25.01 14.63
CA GLN A 601 4.73 24.56 14.56
C GLN A 601 4.99 23.69 13.33
N ALA A 602 4.05 22.82 12.96
CA ALA A 602 4.12 22.00 11.76
C ALA A 602 4.03 22.82 10.46
N GLU A 603 3.26 23.93 10.44
CA GLU A 603 3.28 24.87 9.31
C GLU A 603 4.64 25.59 9.19
N PHE A 604 5.23 26.02 10.31
CA PHE A 604 6.58 26.61 10.31
C PHE A 604 7.66 25.62 9.85
N LEU A 605 7.61 24.36 10.29
CA LEU A 605 8.51 23.29 9.83
C LEU A 605 8.40 23.09 8.31
N ALA A 606 7.18 23.05 7.77
CA ALA A 606 6.95 22.94 6.33
C ALA A 606 7.43 24.19 5.55
N GLU A 607 7.29 25.39 6.10
CA GLU A 607 7.82 26.62 5.49
C GLU A 607 9.36 26.65 5.49
N GLU A 608 9.99 26.18 6.56
CA GLU A 608 11.45 26.14 6.69
C GLU A 608 12.05 25.06 5.76
N ALA A 609 11.40 23.90 5.62
CA ALA A 609 11.76 22.87 4.65
C ALA A 609 11.66 23.37 3.19
N ASN A 610 10.67 24.21 2.86
CA ASN A 610 10.61 24.89 1.56
C ASN A 610 11.82 25.80 1.29
N LYS A 611 12.34 26.47 2.32
CA LYS A 611 13.54 27.33 2.22
C LYS A 611 14.81 26.50 2.08
N PHE A 612 14.91 25.42 2.85
CA PHE A 612 15.97 24.41 2.76
C PHE A 612 16.06 23.81 1.35
N TYR A 613 14.94 23.31 0.80
CA TYR A 613 14.89 22.75 -0.56
C TYR A 613 15.43 23.73 -1.62
N LYS A 614 14.99 24.99 -1.59
CA LYS A 614 15.47 26.04 -2.52
C LYS A 614 16.98 26.27 -2.41
N LEU A 615 17.52 26.24 -1.19
CA LEU A 615 18.93 26.49 -0.91
C LEU A 615 19.82 25.32 -1.35
N VAL A 616 19.40 24.09 -1.06
CA VAL A 616 20.11 22.88 -1.53
C VAL A 616 19.99 22.71 -3.05
N ARG A 617 18.84 23.05 -3.66
CA ARG A 617 18.71 23.06 -5.13
C ARG A 617 19.68 24.05 -5.78
N HIS A 618 19.96 25.19 -5.15
CA HIS A 618 21.01 26.10 -5.61
C HIS A 618 22.42 25.51 -5.46
N PHE A 619 22.73 24.87 -4.33
CA PHE A 619 23.99 24.13 -4.15
C PHE A 619 24.17 23.01 -5.19
N SER A 620 23.10 22.30 -5.57
CA SER A 620 23.15 21.23 -6.56
C SER A 620 23.67 21.68 -7.95
N TYR A 621 23.56 22.97 -8.29
CA TYR A 621 24.13 23.50 -9.54
C TYR A 621 25.67 23.61 -9.51
N GLN A 622 26.28 23.65 -8.33
CA GLN A 622 27.74 23.67 -8.14
C GLN A 622 28.35 22.25 -8.16
N VAL A 623 27.56 21.22 -7.83
CA VAL A 623 28.01 19.82 -7.86
C VAL A 623 28.22 19.36 -9.32
N PRO A 624 29.36 18.75 -9.69
CA PRO A 624 29.58 18.17 -11.01
C PRO A 624 28.60 17.04 -11.35
N SER A 625 28.31 16.84 -12.64
CA SER A 625 27.43 15.74 -13.09
C SER A 625 28.07 14.38 -12.85
N GLY A 626 27.39 13.51 -12.10
CA GLY A 626 27.84 12.16 -11.74
C GLY A 626 26.94 11.56 -10.65
N LEU A 627 27.26 10.35 -10.19
CA LEU A 627 26.45 9.59 -9.21
C LEU A 627 26.08 10.44 -7.98
N SER A 628 27.07 11.01 -7.29
CA SER A 628 26.82 11.83 -6.08
C SER A 628 25.90 13.04 -6.27
N LYS A 629 25.75 13.55 -7.51
CA LYS A 629 24.75 14.57 -7.84
C LYS A 629 23.36 13.97 -8.05
N LYS A 630 23.27 12.79 -8.68
CA LYS A 630 22.02 12.04 -8.79
C LYS A 630 21.51 11.65 -7.40
N ASP A 631 22.36 11.08 -6.55
CA ASP A 631 22.01 10.65 -5.18
C ASP A 631 21.46 11.84 -4.35
N LEU A 632 22.09 13.00 -4.45
CA LEU A 632 21.62 14.25 -3.83
C LEU A 632 20.25 14.69 -4.35
N LEU A 633 20.00 14.63 -5.67
CA LEU A 633 18.74 15.06 -6.28
C LEU A 633 17.59 14.05 -6.05
N ASP A 634 17.88 12.75 -6.11
CA ASP A 634 16.94 11.66 -5.82
C ASP A 634 16.42 11.71 -4.37
N ASN A 635 17.15 12.34 -3.45
CA ASN A 635 16.71 12.61 -2.08
C ASN A 635 16.07 14.00 -1.93
N LEU A 636 16.68 15.05 -2.49
CA LEU A 636 16.17 16.42 -2.44
C LEU A 636 14.76 16.55 -3.03
N ASP A 637 14.50 15.89 -4.15
CA ASP A 637 13.25 16.06 -4.90
C ASP A 637 12.06 15.30 -4.27
N LYS A 638 12.30 14.52 -3.20
CA LYS A 638 11.27 13.97 -2.31
C LYS A 638 10.80 14.98 -1.25
N VAL A 639 11.65 15.93 -0.85
CA VAL A 639 11.34 16.91 0.21
C VAL A 639 10.06 17.73 -0.07
N PRO A 640 9.80 18.23 -1.30
CA PRO A 640 8.55 18.92 -1.61
C PRO A 640 7.28 18.07 -1.39
N THR A 641 7.36 16.75 -1.58
CA THR A 641 6.21 15.83 -1.41
C THR A 641 5.84 15.71 0.07
N PHE A 642 6.80 15.45 0.95
CA PHE A 642 6.56 15.37 2.40
C PHE A 642 6.12 16.73 2.99
N VAL A 643 6.63 17.84 2.46
CA VAL A 643 6.15 19.18 2.77
C VAL A 643 4.68 19.36 2.41
N GLN A 644 4.23 18.88 1.24
CA GLN A 644 2.82 18.94 0.83
C GLN A 644 1.93 18.02 1.67
N GLN A 645 2.39 16.80 1.98
CA GLN A 645 1.68 15.85 2.85
C GLN A 645 1.48 16.39 4.27
N LEU A 646 2.53 16.98 4.87
CA LEU A 646 2.46 17.65 6.16
C LEU A 646 1.47 18.83 6.12
N GLN A 647 1.58 19.72 5.14
CA GLN A 647 0.65 20.86 5.01
C GLN A 647 -0.80 20.44 4.77
N PHE A 648 -1.05 19.39 3.99
CA PHE A 648 -2.41 18.86 3.77
C PHE A 648 -3.01 18.32 5.08
N THR A 649 -2.25 17.47 5.79
CA THR A 649 -2.67 16.89 7.07
C THR A 649 -2.94 17.98 8.13
N VAL A 650 -2.07 18.99 8.21
CA VAL A 650 -2.25 20.13 9.14
C VAL A 650 -3.47 20.98 8.78
N LYS A 651 -3.76 21.19 7.50
CA LYS A 651 -4.91 22.02 7.05
C LYS A 651 -6.25 21.27 7.03
N GLN A 652 -6.25 19.94 7.11
CA GLN A 652 -7.48 19.14 7.14
C GLN A 652 -8.32 19.47 8.40
N PRO A 653 -9.60 19.86 8.27
CA PRO A 653 -10.45 20.15 9.42
C PRO A 653 -10.86 18.85 10.14
N THR A 654 -10.70 18.82 11.46
CA THR A 654 -11.01 17.65 12.30
C THR A 654 -11.89 18.02 13.48
N VAL A 655 -12.93 17.23 13.74
CA VAL A 655 -13.93 17.50 14.79
C VAL A 655 -14.02 16.31 15.74
N GLY A 656 -13.88 16.57 17.05
CA GLY A 656 -13.97 15.56 18.11
C GLY A 656 -12.63 14.98 18.54
N LYS A 657 -12.49 14.71 19.85
CA LYS A 657 -11.19 14.40 20.50
C LYS A 657 -10.40 13.29 19.82
N ALA A 658 -11.01 12.16 19.50
CA ALA A 658 -10.34 11.02 18.88
C ALA A 658 -9.73 11.40 17.51
N ALA A 659 -10.48 12.10 16.66
CA ALA A 659 -9.97 12.60 15.37
C ALA A 659 -8.86 13.66 15.54
N THR A 660 -8.89 14.44 16.62
CA THR A 660 -7.78 15.36 16.96
C THR A 660 -6.52 14.60 17.37
N PHE A 661 -6.62 13.51 18.16
CA PHE A 661 -5.47 12.66 18.49
C PHE A 661 -4.88 12.01 17.25
N THR A 662 -5.68 11.31 16.43
CA THR A 662 -5.19 10.70 15.18
C THR A 662 -4.55 11.73 14.24
N LYS A 663 -5.04 12.98 14.22
CA LYS A 663 -4.39 14.07 13.46
C LYS A 663 -3.05 14.50 14.09
N VAL A 664 -2.94 14.58 15.41
CA VAL A 664 -1.66 14.82 16.09
C VAL A 664 -0.67 13.71 15.70
N ASP A 665 -1.06 12.45 15.82
CA ASP A 665 -0.20 11.30 15.49
C ASP A 665 0.27 11.33 14.03
N ASN A 666 -0.64 11.62 13.08
CA ASN A 666 -0.31 11.77 11.67
C ASN A 666 0.62 12.97 11.39
N VAL A 667 0.40 14.12 12.04
CA VAL A 667 1.28 15.30 11.90
C VAL A 667 2.68 15.01 12.45
N ILE A 668 2.80 14.20 13.51
CA ILE A 668 4.08 13.72 14.04
C ILE A 668 4.74 12.71 13.07
N LYS A 669 3.98 11.76 12.49
CA LYS A 669 4.48 10.82 11.47
C LYS A 669 5.08 11.58 10.28
N GLU A 670 4.33 12.53 9.70
CA GLU A 670 4.82 13.28 8.53
C GLU A 670 5.97 14.25 8.86
N ALA A 671 6.03 14.80 10.08
CA ALA A 671 7.20 15.56 10.53
C ALA A 671 8.45 14.68 10.68
N LYS A 672 8.33 13.46 11.23
CA LYS A 672 9.43 12.47 11.30
C LYS A 672 9.88 12.03 9.89
N ASN A 673 8.94 11.75 8.98
CA ASN A 673 9.23 11.42 7.57
C ASN A 673 10.01 12.55 6.88
N LEU A 674 9.52 13.80 6.98
CA LEU A 674 10.17 14.98 6.39
C LEU A 674 11.59 15.17 6.93
N MET A 675 11.80 15.01 8.23
CA MET A 675 13.13 15.15 8.84
C MET A 675 14.13 14.08 8.37
N MET A 676 13.69 12.85 8.14
CA MET A 676 14.56 11.78 7.61
C MET A 676 15.18 12.17 6.25
N PHE A 677 14.37 12.69 5.32
CA PHE A 677 14.87 13.15 4.02
C PHE A 677 15.68 14.45 4.12
N VAL A 678 15.37 15.34 5.06
CA VAL A 678 16.21 16.51 5.36
C VAL A 678 17.61 16.09 5.81
N CYS A 679 17.74 15.18 6.78
CA CYS A 679 19.03 14.68 7.27
C CYS A 679 19.85 14.03 6.14
N SER A 680 19.27 13.05 5.45
CA SER A 680 19.92 12.36 4.32
C SER A 680 20.34 13.31 3.20
N THR A 681 19.57 14.39 2.96
CA THR A 681 19.94 15.46 2.02
C THR A 681 21.15 16.26 2.51
N VAL A 682 21.27 16.56 3.81
CA VAL A 682 22.46 17.24 4.35
C VAL A 682 23.70 16.35 4.32
N ASP A 683 23.58 15.06 4.64
CA ASP A 683 24.71 14.13 4.54
C ASP A 683 25.18 14.00 3.07
N SER A 684 24.23 13.98 2.13
CA SER A 684 24.52 14.06 0.69
C SER A 684 25.23 15.38 0.33
N CYS A 685 24.81 16.52 0.88
CA CYS A 685 25.50 17.81 0.70
C CYS A 685 26.92 17.82 1.27
N ILE A 686 27.13 17.29 2.48
CA ILE A 686 28.45 17.21 3.14
C ILE A 686 29.39 16.32 2.32
N ASN A 687 28.91 15.17 1.86
CA ASN A 687 29.66 14.26 1.00
C ASN A 687 29.98 14.87 -0.38
N CYS A 688 29.09 15.68 -0.95
CA CYS A 688 29.41 16.46 -2.15
C CYS A 688 30.44 17.58 -1.88
N ALA A 689 30.31 18.28 -0.76
CA ALA A 689 31.19 19.39 -0.40
C ALA A 689 32.63 18.92 -0.15
N SER A 690 32.82 17.83 0.60
CA SER A 690 34.15 17.26 0.87
C SER A 690 34.78 16.66 -0.40
N LYS A 691 34.01 15.92 -1.20
CA LYS A 691 34.49 15.23 -2.41
C LYS A 691 34.87 16.17 -3.56
N PHE A 692 34.23 17.33 -3.66
CA PHE A 692 34.44 18.31 -4.73
C PHE A 692 35.01 19.65 -4.27
N ASN A 693 35.35 19.77 -2.98
CA ASN A 693 35.84 20.99 -2.31
C ASN A 693 34.93 22.22 -2.56
N LEU A 694 33.62 22.05 -2.38
CA LEU A 694 32.59 23.05 -2.67
C LEU A 694 32.15 23.80 -1.40
N ASP A 695 32.02 25.12 -1.50
CA ASP A 695 31.44 25.94 -0.44
C ASP A 695 29.91 25.82 -0.39
N MET A 696 29.38 25.41 0.76
CA MET A 696 27.96 25.35 1.06
C MET A 696 27.35 26.73 1.41
N GLY A 697 28.17 27.75 1.74
CA GLY A 697 27.74 29.12 2.06
C GLY A 697 27.61 30.08 0.87
N ALA A 698 28.18 29.73 -0.30
CA ALA A 698 28.37 30.61 -1.46
C ALA A 698 27.10 31.25 -2.06
N ALA A 699 25.89 30.82 -1.66
CA ALA A 699 24.62 31.36 -2.12
C ALA A 699 24.49 32.89 -1.92
N ARG A 700 25.17 33.46 -0.92
CA ARG A 700 25.18 34.92 -0.65
C ARG A 700 25.93 35.75 -1.70
N ALA A 701 26.83 35.15 -2.50
CA ALA A 701 27.77 35.90 -3.34
C ALA A 701 27.17 36.44 -4.66
N ARG A 702 26.19 35.74 -5.26
CA ARG A 702 25.74 36.03 -6.64
C ARG A 702 24.49 36.91 -6.74
N SER A 703 23.78 37.18 -5.65
CA SER A 703 22.55 38.00 -5.65
C SER A 703 22.78 39.52 -5.65
N ARG A 704 24.02 40.01 -5.81
CA ARG A 704 24.34 41.45 -5.90
C ARG A 704 24.73 41.93 -7.31
N THR A 705 24.83 41.05 -8.31
CA THR A 705 25.35 41.38 -9.64
C THR A 705 24.30 41.21 -10.74
N LEU A 706 23.18 41.93 -10.63
CA LEU A 706 22.15 41.99 -11.69
C LEU A 706 21.31 43.29 -11.63
N SER A 707 21.96 44.42 -11.90
CA SER A 707 21.33 45.68 -12.33
C SER A 707 22.12 46.28 -13.51
N PRO A 708 21.49 47.01 -14.44
CA PRO A 708 22.08 47.24 -15.77
C PRO A 708 22.62 48.66 -15.99
N SER A 709 23.65 48.74 -16.86
CA SER A 709 24.09 49.91 -17.64
C SER A 709 24.62 51.14 -16.90
N GLY A 710 25.91 51.46 -17.12
CA GLY A 710 26.51 52.75 -16.81
C GLY A 710 27.85 52.93 -17.55
N ARG A 711 27.93 53.94 -18.43
CA ARG A 711 29.16 54.42 -19.08
C ARG A 711 29.40 55.86 -18.65
N HIS A 712 30.67 56.23 -18.42
CA HIS A 712 31.12 57.56 -17.98
C HIS A 712 30.57 57.94 -16.58
N GLY A 713 31.21 58.83 -15.82
CA GLY A 713 32.51 59.48 -16.01
C GLY A 713 32.64 60.70 -15.08
N GLU A 714 33.88 61.03 -14.70
CA GLU A 714 34.32 62.31 -14.11
C GLU A 714 33.75 62.72 -12.72
N ASP A 715 34.69 62.85 -11.78
CA ASP A 715 34.94 64.02 -10.92
C ASP A 715 33.99 64.46 -9.76
N ASP A 716 34.51 64.22 -8.55
CA ASP A 716 34.83 65.21 -7.49
C ASP A 716 33.80 65.68 -6.42
N SER A 717 34.35 65.79 -5.20
CA SER A 717 33.90 66.59 -4.03
C SER A 717 32.58 66.22 -3.30
N GLY A 718 32.44 66.72 -2.06
CA GLY A 718 31.10 66.96 -1.46
C GLY A 718 30.79 66.37 -0.08
N TYR A 719 31.34 67.00 0.96
CA TYR A 719 31.01 66.91 2.40
C TYR A 719 29.56 66.57 2.85
N GLU A 720 29.50 65.87 4.00
CA GLU A 720 28.57 65.98 5.15
C GLU A 720 27.05 66.25 4.99
N GLY A 721 26.24 65.59 5.84
CA GLY A 721 24.85 66.01 6.10
C GLY A 721 24.00 64.98 6.86
N MET A 722 23.72 65.22 8.15
CA MET A 722 22.83 64.38 8.96
C MET A 722 21.40 64.94 9.04
N SER A 723 20.46 64.05 9.39
CA SER A 723 19.19 64.30 10.09
C SER A 723 17.88 64.42 9.28
N SER A 724 17.01 63.43 9.54
CA SER A 724 15.60 63.57 9.96
C SER A 724 14.64 64.53 9.23
N GLY A 725 13.58 63.95 8.62
CA GLY A 725 12.39 64.70 8.21
C GLY A 725 11.16 63.80 8.02
N MET A 726 10.05 64.12 8.71
CA MET A 726 8.74 63.45 8.53
C MET A 726 8.00 64.03 7.31
N GLY A 727 7.24 63.21 6.58
CA GLY A 727 6.47 63.71 5.42
C GLY A 727 5.42 62.74 4.89
N SER A 728 4.21 62.78 5.46
CA SER A 728 3.05 62.04 4.93
C SER A 728 2.56 62.62 3.61
N LYS A 729 2.16 61.78 2.64
CA LYS A 729 1.14 62.17 1.64
C LYS A 729 0.42 60.98 1.01
N SER A 730 -0.85 61.20 0.72
CA SER A 730 -1.81 60.27 0.12
C SER A 730 -1.68 60.19 -1.40
N GLY A 731 -1.91 59.01 -1.98
CA GLY A 731 -2.14 58.80 -3.41
C GLY A 731 -3.20 57.73 -3.62
N THR A 732 -4.35 58.11 -4.18
CA THR A 732 -5.52 57.25 -4.43
C THR A 732 -5.63 56.87 -5.91
N ALA A 733 -6.44 55.84 -6.20
CA ALA A 733 -6.93 55.44 -7.52
C ALA A 733 -5.88 54.78 -8.45
N SER A 734 -6.26 53.85 -9.34
CA SER A 734 -7.55 53.13 -9.50
C SER A 734 -7.34 51.73 -10.10
N SER A 735 -8.35 50.87 -9.93
CA SER A 735 -8.56 49.69 -10.76
C SER A 735 -8.80 50.08 -12.22
N ASP A 736 -8.49 49.18 -13.16
CA ASP A 736 -9.51 48.44 -13.93
C ASP A 736 -8.88 47.27 -14.71
N PRO A 737 -9.67 46.27 -15.21
CA PRO A 737 -9.30 44.87 -14.99
C PRO A 737 -9.44 43.98 -16.26
N ASN A 738 -9.94 42.76 -16.06
CA ASN A 738 -10.31 41.72 -17.04
C ASN A 738 -9.18 40.88 -17.64
N ILE A 739 -8.94 39.74 -16.97
CA ILE A 739 -9.30 38.44 -17.58
C ILE A 739 -10.82 38.33 -17.55
#